data_AF-A0A3D0I734-F1
#
_entry.id   AF-A0A3D0I734-F1
#
_cell.length_a   1.000
_cell.length_b   1.000
_cell.length_c   1.000
_cell.angle_alpha   90.00
_cell.angle_beta   90.00
_cell.angle_gamma   90.00
#
_symmetry.space_group_name_H-M   'P 1'
#
loop_
_entity.id
_entity.type
_entity.pdbx_description
1 polymer ?
#
loop_
_entity_poly.entity_id
_entity_poly.type
_entity_poly.pdbx_seq_one_letter_code
_entity_poly.pdbx_strand_id
1 'polypeptide(L)'
;MAQPGWKSLVADWPWFGGSGRFPISAYSEFMPPPRLGLAPYGWANPFLFREEDPSGWHVTEYEEAFELRPGLLRIAEQVMESMVHLANGREAHGISRAKLLGNPYWPDALAERKGQLRHERFVLLLPLSLARTQDDKGRVRWTLFGSSEQGPARAFWKSFFHAEGAELPEERALDVLRGLLGAAFALPEGELADLRRAGLRILPLRPPAAFPYWAEEPLPAFTRRLLFDEKEPLQSVRYLLTFRPFSELPPLLQSAYLQAELHLLPFPGSLVFWGAQPYWALQRELPFAMQIPLLHLAGRHEAPTGLRVPQSGWLHEATHAHALPDASHGPLRDRFRRTHRWARVLRHQDELALSAREDKMTHVLFSALPDGLGLYGKPMARNVQIWSTDFHALLDGPSATTKELAAAVAAVKEGGLFGYRFHYPAMQVGHHAVYWQRPLVACLDPHAEKARLLAQDLLGYLTAYDTRELRLPDPVELWPRILQREPHLAAVELRTEGQGRSPRQESLNARKLLDAPQLLGRSLLSPSFARSLLSAPKHEGLDQWLDALPARSGVPETGRHLKDELRAIVAPERESLPTPLTYPQTARRSFEVAYWKTIADLSEGRFLTKNNADCVLDSPTQKHLRHHHRDLNPLGNYLLDYYRTQVKAAGMTKRVLVGDLPFRWKTDFDYAWMGGWLHNQAGEATERNLIVAIPGRDRSEAVIMADHYDTAYMEDRYEPSQGGDGARLAAAGADDNHSATAALMLGAPIFLELSRKGLLACDVWLIHLTGEEFPADCLGSRKLCESLVQGDLRVRLTD
;
A
#
# COMPACT_ATOMS: atom_id res chain seq x y z
N MET A 1 21.10 26.33 -3.06
CA MET A 1 20.54 25.70 -4.26
C MET A 1 19.65 24.56 -3.79
N ALA A 2 18.46 24.37 -4.37
CA ALA A 2 17.61 23.23 -4.03
C ALA A 2 18.36 21.92 -4.36
N GLN A 3 18.27 20.91 -3.48
CA GLN A 3 18.90 19.62 -3.76
C GLN A 3 18.11 18.89 -4.85
N PRO A 4 18.76 18.31 -5.88
CA PRO A 4 18.04 17.67 -6.98
C PRO A 4 17.44 16.32 -6.57
N GLY A 5 16.32 15.97 -7.21
CA GLY A 5 15.71 14.63 -7.14
C GLY A 5 15.31 14.20 -5.72
N TRP A 6 15.58 12.96 -5.35
CA TRP A 6 15.05 12.36 -4.11
C TRP A 6 15.55 13.06 -2.84
N LYS A 7 16.70 13.74 -2.92
CA LYS A 7 17.27 14.50 -1.80
C LYS A 7 16.39 15.69 -1.40
N SER A 8 15.62 16.25 -2.33
CA SER A 8 14.61 17.28 -2.00
C SER A 8 13.48 16.73 -1.12
N LEU A 9 13.11 15.46 -1.28
CA LEU A 9 12.01 14.82 -0.55
C LEU A 9 12.31 14.62 0.95
N VAL A 10 13.60 14.66 1.31
CA VAL A 10 14.11 14.46 2.67
C VAL A 10 14.88 15.67 3.19
N ALA A 11 14.83 16.81 2.48
CA ALA A 11 15.63 17.99 2.81
C ALA A 11 15.26 18.62 4.17
N ASP A 12 14.04 18.40 4.65
CA ASP A 12 13.55 18.87 5.95
C ASP A 12 13.69 17.82 7.07
N TRP A 13 14.39 16.71 6.82
CA TRP A 13 14.66 15.71 7.85
C TRP A 13 15.56 16.29 8.97
N PRO A 14 15.26 16.07 10.26
CA PRO A 14 14.11 15.36 10.79
C PRO A 14 12.86 16.27 10.86
N TRP A 15 11.89 16.02 10.00
CA TRP A 15 10.65 16.79 9.89
C TRP A 15 9.64 16.49 11.02
N PHE A 16 9.95 15.46 11.81
CA PHE A 16 9.11 14.92 12.87
C PHE A 16 9.42 15.44 14.28
N GLY A 17 10.45 16.28 14.44
CA GLY A 17 10.84 16.79 15.76
C GLY A 17 9.79 17.73 16.36
N GLY A 18 9.30 17.41 17.57
CA GLY A 18 8.30 18.19 18.31
C GLY A 18 6.92 17.52 18.39
N SER A 19 6.18 17.82 19.45
CA SER A 19 4.92 17.16 19.78
C SER A 19 3.88 17.26 18.65
N GLY A 20 3.27 16.13 18.29
CA GLY A 20 2.22 16.02 17.28
C GLY A 20 2.71 16.04 15.82
N ARG A 21 4.02 16.04 15.56
CA ARG A 21 4.57 16.12 14.19
C ARG A 21 4.78 14.78 13.50
N PHE A 22 4.59 13.67 14.22
CA PHE A 22 4.67 12.31 13.66
C PHE A 22 3.50 11.47 14.15
N PRO A 23 2.25 11.80 13.80
CA PRO A 23 1.11 10.99 14.21
C PRO A 23 1.17 9.61 13.54
N ILE A 24 0.86 8.56 14.31
CA ILE A 24 0.71 7.18 13.85
C ILE A 24 -0.77 6.80 14.00
N SER A 25 -1.46 6.70 12.88
CA SER A 25 -2.88 6.33 12.83
C SER A 25 -3.11 4.88 13.27
N ALA A 26 -4.29 4.61 13.82
CA ALA A 26 -4.74 3.26 14.13
C ALA A 26 -5.12 2.53 12.84
N TYR A 27 -4.60 1.32 12.60
CA TYR A 27 -5.06 0.50 11.48
C TYR A 27 -6.50 0.06 11.66
N SER A 28 -7.03 0.03 12.88
CA SER A 28 -8.44 -0.20 13.18
C SER A 28 -9.38 0.90 12.67
N GLU A 29 -8.88 2.03 12.19
CA GLU A 29 -9.72 3.13 11.66
C GLU A 29 -9.26 3.58 10.28
N PHE A 30 -7.96 3.65 10.07
CA PHE A 30 -7.37 4.19 8.85
C PHE A 30 -6.16 3.38 8.43
N MET A 31 -6.12 2.94 7.17
CA MET A 31 -4.90 2.39 6.60
C MET A 31 -3.93 3.54 6.21
N PRO A 32 -2.80 3.73 6.93
CA PRO A 32 -1.85 4.80 6.65
C PRO A 32 -1.03 4.54 5.37
N PRO A 33 -0.39 5.58 4.82
CA PRO A 33 0.56 5.43 3.72
C PRO A 33 1.80 4.61 4.15
N PRO A 34 2.35 3.74 3.29
CA PRO A 34 3.67 3.15 3.54
C PRO A 34 4.75 4.24 3.46
N ARG A 35 5.57 4.37 4.51
CA ARG A 35 6.70 5.31 4.56
C ARG A 35 7.97 4.63 4.04
N LEU A 36 8.62 5.26 3.05
CA LEU A 36 9.77 4.72 2.33
C LEU A 36 10.97 5.70 2.37
N GLY A 37 12.12 5.24 1.89
CA GLY A 37 13.30 6.08 1.72
C GLY A 37 14.16 6.15 2.97
N LEU A 38 13.81 7.06 3.90
CA LEU A 38 14.61 7.34 5.10
C LEU A 38 13.77 7.11 6.36
N ALA A 39 14.20 6.17 7.20
CA ALA A 39 13.56 5.90 8.49
C ALA A 39 13.78 7.08 9.47
N PRO A 40 12.89 7.28 10.47
CA PRO A 40 13.10 8.29 11.52
C PRO A 40 14.42 8.14 12.29
N TYR A 41 14.95 6.91 12.38
CA TYR A 41 16.24 6.62 13.00
C TYR A 41 17.45 6.78 12.05
N GLY A 42 17.27 7.38 10.87
CA GLY A 42 18.35 7.76 9.96
C GLY A 42 18.83 6.68 8.99
N TRP A 43 18.23 5.48 9.00
CA TRP A 43 18.58 4.43 8.05
C TRP A 43 17.88 4.63 6.70
N ALA A 44 18.67 4.83 5.64
CA ALA A 44 18.19 4.92 4.26
C ALA A 44 18.04 3.52 3.65
N ASN A 45 16.98 3.31 2.86
CA ASN A 45 16.76 2.05 2.16
C ASN A 45 17.71 1.94 0.94
N PRO A 46 18.73 1.05 0.99
CA PRO A 46 19.75 0.96 -0.06
C PRO A 46 19.21 0.40 -1.38
N PHE A 47 18.01 -0.18 -1.38
CA PHE A 47 17.37 -0.70 -2.59
C PHE A 47 16.50 0.32 -3.29
N LEU A 48 16.17 1.45 -2.65
CA LEU A 48 15.29 2.46 -3.22
C LEU A 48 16.05 3.63 -3.86
N PHE A 49 17.06 4.13 -3.15
CA PHE A 49 17.87 5.27 -3.57
C PHE A 49 19.34 4.89 -3.67
N ARG A 50 20.03 5.51 -4.64
CA ARG A 50 21.51 5.51 -4.73
C ARG A 50 22.00 6.94 -4.63
N GLU A 51 23.15 7.12 -4.01
CA GLU A 51 23.78 8.44 -3.88
C GLU A 51 24.23 9.01 -5.23
N GLU A 52 24.66 8.12 -6.14
CA GLU A 52 25.14 8.42 -7.49
C GLU A 52 24.03 8.67 -8.52
N ASP A 53 22.76 8.37 -8.20
CA ASP A 53 21.59 8.62 -9.07
C ASP A 53 20.49 9.39 -8.32
N PRO A 54 20.66 10.71 -8.11
CA PRO A 54 19.68 11.54 -7.39
C PRO A 54 18.27 11.55 -8.00
N SER A 55 18.15 11.33 -9.31
CA SER A 55 16.86 11.31 -10.01
C SER A 55 16.22 9.92 -10.07
N GLY A 56 16.95 8.87 -9.72
CA GLY A 56 16.51 7.48 -9.86
C GLY A 56 15.56 7.02 -8.76
N TRP A 57 14.54 6.26 -9.15
CA TRP A 57 13.66 5.50 -8.28
C TRP A 57 13.72 4.02 -8.64
N HIS A 58 14.31 3.20 -7.79
CA HIS A 58 14.47 1.78 -8.08
C HIS A 58 13.18 0.98 -7.91
N VAL A 59 12.94 0.10 -8.88
CA VAL A 59 11.87 -0.91 -8.89
C VAL A 59 12.54 -2.27 -9.06
N THR A 60 12.27 -3.20 -8.14
CA THR A 60 12.92 -4.51 -8.16
C THR A 60 12.37 -5.42 -9.26
N GLU A 61 13.18 -6.39 -9.67
CA GLU A 61 12.85 -7.45 -10.64
C GLU A 61 11.56 -8.18 -10.22
N TYR A 62 11.41 -8.43 -8.92
CA TYR A 62 10.23 -9.09 -8.35
C TYR A 62 8.98 -8.24 -8.48
N GLU A 63 9.05 -6.94 -8.25
CA GLU A 63 7.88 -6.06 -8.41
C GLU A 63 7.44 -6.00 -9.87
N GLU A 64 8.39 -5.90 -10.80
CA GLU A 64 8.09 -5.87 -12.22
C GLU A 64 7.44 -7.19 -12.68
N ALA A 65 8.04 -8.33 -12.33
CA ALA A 65 7.58 -9.63 -12.78
C ALA A 65 6.29 -10.11 -12.11
N PHE A 66 6.09 -9.79 -10.82
CA PHE A 66 5.02 -10.36 -10.03
C PHE A 66 3.81 -9.46 -9.83
N GLU A 67 3.98 -8.13 -9.93
CA GLU A 67 2.92 -7.16 -9.71
C GLU A 67 2.65 -6.33 -10.98
N LEU A 68 3.68 -5.65 -11.49
CA LEU A 68 3.48 -4.63 -12.52
C LEU A 68 3.12 -5.24 -13.89
N ARG A 69 3.99 -6.05 -14.49
CA ARG A 69 3.74 -6.66 -15.81
C ARG A 69 2.41 -7.44 -15.88
N PRO A 70 2.11 -8.40 -14.97
CA PRO A 70 0.83 -9.10 -15.00
C PRO A 70 -0.36 -8.17 -14.72
N GLY A 71 -0.19 -7.15 -13.87
CA GLY A 71 -1.24 -6.18 -13.60
C GLY A 71 -1.56 -5.28 -14.79
N LEU A 72 -0.52 -4.77 -15.47
CA LEU A 72 -0.65 -3.94 -16.67
C LEU A 72 -1.34 -4.70 -17.80
N LEU A 73 -1.03 -6.00 -17.97
CA LEU A 73 -1.70 -6.84 -18.97
C LEU A 73 -3.21 -6.92 -18.70
N ARG A 74 -3.60 -7.18 -17.44
CA ARG A 74 -5.02 -7.25 -17.06
C ARG A 74 -5.74 -5.92 -17.27
N ILE A 75 -5.10 -4.79 -16.93
CA ILE A 75 -5.69 -3.47 -17.18
C ILE A 75 -5.81 -3.22 -18.68
N ALA A 76 -4.81 -3.59 -19.48
CA ALA A 76 -4.88 -3.47 -20.94
C ALA A 76 -6.05 -4.29 -21.52
N GLU A 77 -6.25 -5.53 -21.07
CA GLU A 77 -7.36 -6.38 -21.50
C GLU A 77 -8.72 -5.73 -21.19
N GLN A 78 -8.92 -5.26 -19.95
CA GLN A 78 -10.18 -4.62 -19.53
C GLN A 78 -10.45 -3.30 -20.28
N VAL A 79 -9.43 -2.46 -20.44
CA VAL A 79 -9.58 -1.20 -21.19
C VAL A 79 -9.85 -1.49 -22.66
N MET A 80 -9.10 -2.42 -23.27
CA MET A 80 -9.26 -2.80 -24.67
C MET A 80 -10.68 -3.28 -24.96
N GLU A 81 -11.21 -4.18 -24.12
CA GLU A 81 -12.58 -4.69 -24.25
C GLU A 81 -13.59 -3.54 -24.23
N SER A 82 -13.48 -2.62 -23.26
CA SER A 82 -14.35 -1.44 -23.19
C SER A 82 -14.19 -0.50 -24.38
N MET A 83 -12.99 -0.33 -24.93
CA MET A 83 -12.76 0.49 -26.14
C MET A 83 -13.42 -0.14 -27.38
N VAL A 84 -13.27 -1.45 -27.55
CA VAL A 84 -13.90 -2.19 -28.64
C VAL A 84 -15.43 -2.15 -28.51
N HIS A 85 -15.99 -2.23 -27.31
CA HIS A 85 -17.42 -2.08 -27.08
C HIS A 85 -17.91 -0.68 -27.42
N LEU A 86 -17.21 0.36 -26.92
CA LEU A 86 -17.54 1.76 -27.18
C LEU A 86 -17.56 2.06 -28.68
N ALA A 87 -16.52 1.65 -29.42
CA ALA A 87 -16.43 1.87 -30.86
C ALA A 87 -17.49 1.13 -31.67
N ASN A 88 -18.01 0.00 -31.17
CA ASN A 88 -19.08 -0.77 -31.80
C ASN A 88 -20.48 -0.36 -31.33
N GLY A 89 -20.60 0.65 -30.47
CA GLY A 89 -21.89 1.08 -29.90
C GLY A 89 -22.52 0.07 -28.95
N ARG A 90 -21.74 -0.87 -28.42
CA ARG A 90 -22.16 -1.80 -27.37
C ARG A 90 -21.97 -1.16 -26.01
N GLU A 91 -22.64 -1.71 -24.99
CA GLU A 91 -22.44 -1.28 -23.61
C GLU A 91 -20.98 -1.54 -23.19
N ALA A 92 -20.27 -0.47 -22.84
CA ALA A 92 -18.88 -0.52 -22.42
C ALA A 92 -18.82 -0.40 -20.89
N HIS A 93 -18.43 -1.49 -20.22
CA HIS A 93 -18.35 -1.52 -18.76
C HIS A 93 -17.52 -0.35 -18.24
N GLY A 94 -18.04 0.37 -17.24
CA GLY A 94 -17.35 1.49 -16.62
C GLY A 94 -17.42 2.83 -17.39
N ILE A 95 -17.90 2.87 -18.64
CA ILE A 95 -18.04 4.10 -19.43
C ILE A 95 -19.51 4.52 -19.48
N SER A 96 -19.93 5.34 -18.52
CA SER A 96 -21.30 5.82 -18.42
C SER A 96 -21.61 6.99 -19.36
N ARG A 97 -22.90 7.27 -19.59
CA ARG A 97 -23.34 8.41 -20.39
C ARG A 97 -22.78 9.74 -19.87
N ALA A 98 -22.73 9.92 -18.55
CA ALA A 98 -22.17 11.11 -17.91
C ALA A 98 -20.69 11.37 -18.26
N LYS A 99 -19.91 10.34 -18.61
CA LYS A 99 -18.50 10.51 -19.04
C LYS A 99 -18.37 10.93 -20.50
N LEU A 100 -19.36 10.62 -21.33
CA LEU A 100 -19.32 10.87 -22.77
C LEU A 100 -20.00 12.20 -23.16
N LEU A 101 -20.99 12.63 -22.39
CA LEU A 101 -21.72 13.87 -22.67
C LEU A 101 -20.77 15.08 -22.65
N GLY A 102 -20.68 15.80 -23.77
CA GLY A 102 -19.80 16.97 -23.92
C GLY A 102 -18.30 16.63 -23.87
N ASN A 103 -17.93 15.36 -24.06
CA ASN A 103 -16.53 14.95 -24.02
C ASN A 103 -15.82 15.26 -25.34
N PRO A 104 -14.78 16.12 -25.35
CA PRO A 104 -14.14 16.55 -26.59
C PRO A 104 -13.30 15.44 -27.27
N TYR A 105 -12.99 14.35 -26.56
CA TYR A 105 -12.34 13.17 -27.14
C TYR A 105 -13.33 12.21 -27.82
N TRP A 106 -14.62 12.32 -27.52
CA TRP A 106 -15.68 11.51 -28.12
C TRP A 106 -16.89 12.37 -28.55
N PRO A 107 -16.70 13.30 -29.50
CA PRO A 107 -17.78 14.17 -29.97
C PRO A 107 -18.78 13.41 -30.85
N ASP A 108 -19.93 14.03 -31.12
CA ASP A 108 -21.02 13.43 -31.92
C ASP A 108 -20.54 12.91 -33.28
N ALA A 109 -19.66 13.65 -33.97
CA ALA A 109 -19.07 13.23 -35.25
C ALA A 109 -18.36 11.86 -35.19
N LEU A 110 -17.80 11.50 -34.03
CA LEU A 110 -17.19 10.19 -33.80
C LEU A 110 -18.23 9.18 -33.26
N ALA A 111 -19.12 9.63 -32.37
CA ALA A 111 -20.17 8.80 -31.79
C ALA A 111 -21.19 8.28 -32.82
N GLU A 112 -21.44 9.03 -33.90
CA GLU A 112 -22.31 8.64 -35.02
C GLU A 112 -21.70 7.55 -35.91
N ARG A 113 -20.38 7.32 -35.81
CA ARG A 113 -19.62 6.35 -36.61
C ARG A 113 -19.44 5.01 -35.93
N LYS A 114 -20.21 4.74 -34.87
CA LYS A 114 -20.22 3.43 -34.17
C LYS A 114 -20.41 2.28 -35.16
N GLY A 115 -19.58 1.25 -35.04
CA GLY A 115 -19.55 0.09 -35.93
C GLY A 115 -18.96 0.33 -37.33
N GLN A 116 -18.57 1.57 -37.65
CA GLN A 116 -17.98 1.95 -38.95
C GLN A 116 -16.45 2.15 -38.87
N LEU A 117 -15.86 2.19 -37.66
CA LEU A 117 -14.43 2.36 -37.41
C LEU A 117 -13.61 1.07 -37.61
N ARG A 118 -13.79 0.37 -38.74
CA ARG A 118 -13.16 -0.95 -39.00
C ARG A 118 -11.65 -0.89 -39.26
N HIS A 119 -11.13 0.29 -39.58
CA HIS A 119 -9.70 0.52 -39.78
C HIS A 119 -8.92 0.56 -38.46
N GLU A 120 -9.60 0.72 -37.33
CA GLU A 120 -8.96 0.83 -36.04
C GLU A 120 -8.19 -0.43 -35.63
N ARG A 121 -7.08 -0.19 -34.94
CA ARG A 121 -6.26 -1.22 -34.27
C ARG A 121 -6.24 -1.03 -32.75
N PHE A 122 -7.03 -0.07 -32.26
CA PHE A 122 -7.22 0.24 -30.85
C PHE A 122 -5.90 0.41 -30.11
N VAL A 123 -4.97 1.19 -30.68
CA VAL A 123 -3.69 1.47 -30.02
C VAL A 123 -3.96 2.33 -28.79
N LEU A 124 -3.58 1.81 -27.62
CA LEU A 124 -3.67 2.47 -26.33
C LEU A 124 -2.30 3.08 -26.00
N LEU A 125 -2.27 4.37 -25.72
CA LEU A 125 -1.17 5.10 -25.10
C LEU A 125 -1.77 5.78 -23.87
N LEU A 126 -1.83 5.05 -22.77
CA LEU A 126 -2.68 5.39 -21.63
C LEU A 126 -1.84 5.60 -20.37
N PRO A 127 -1.49 6.83 -20.00
CA PRO A 127 -0.84 7.12 -18.74
C PRO A 127 -1.67 6.70 -17.53
N LEU A 128 -1.11 5.81 -16.71
CA LEU A 128 -1.68 5.36 -15.45
C LEU A 128 -0.99 6.06 -14.26
N SER A 129 -1.75 6.30 -13.21
CA SER A 129 -1.23 6.72 -11.90
C SER A 129 -1.15 5.50 -10.98
N LEU A 130 0.06 5.13 -10.57
CA LEU A 130 0.35 3.98 -9.72
C LEU A 130 1.06 4.43 -8.44
N ALA A 131 0.77 3.83 -7.29
CA ALA A 131 1.61 4.00 -6.10
C ALA A 131 1.60 2.75 -5.25
N ARG A 132 2.63 2.55 -4.42
CA ARG A 132 2.58 1.49 -3.41
C ARG A 132 1.60 1.90 -2.31
N THR A 133 0.67 1.02 -1.96
CA THR A 133 -0.25 1.21 -0.82
C THR A 133 -0.17 0.00 0.11
N GLN A 134 -0.61 0.18 1.35
CA GLN A 134 -0.75 -0.92 2.30
C GLN A 134 -2.20 -1.44 2.29
N ASP A 135 -2.38 -2.75 2.43
CA ASP A 135 -3.68 -3.39 2.62
C ASP A 135 -3.94 -3.80 4.09
N ASP A 136 -5.11 -4.34 4.37
CA ASP A 136 -5.55 -4.80 5.70
C ASP A 136 -4.71 -5.96 6.27
N LYS A 137 -3.85 -6.57 5.45
CA LYS A 137 -2.89 -7.61 5.85
C LYS A 137 -1.49 -7.07 6.09
N GLY A 138 -1.30 -5.76 5.96
CA GLY A 138 0.01 -5.12 6.06
C GLY A 138 0.91 -5.40 4.86
N ARG A 139 0.38 -5.87 3.73
CA ARG A 139 1.17 -6.04 2.50
C ARG A 139 1.28 -4.69 1.81
N VAL A 140 2.49 -4.31 1.42
CA VAL A 140 2.75 -3.14 0.58
C VAL A 140 2.75 -3.59 -0.89
N ARG A 141 1.86 -3.03 -1.70
CA ARG A 141 1.56 -3.49 -3.07
C ARG A 141 1.44 -2.34 -4.04
N TRP A 142 1.89 -2.52 -5.28
CA TRP A 142 1.61 -1.56 -6.35
C TRP A 142 0.11 -1.51 -6.63
N THR A 143 -0.45 -0.31 -6.58
CA THR A 143 -1.89 -0.05 -6.63
C THR A 143 -2.21 0.90 -7.76
N LEU A 144 -3.23 0.57 -8.55
CA LEU A 144 -3.79 1.46 -9.57
C LEU A 144 -4.67 2.52 -8.91
N PHE A 145 -4.33 3.79 -9.13
CA PHE A 145 -5.17 4.94 -8.76
C PHE A 145 -6.04 5.43 -9.91
N GLY A 146 -5.73 5.04 -11.15
CA GLY A 146 -6.51 5.39 -12.34
C GLY A 146 -5.66 6.01 -13.44
N SER A 147 -6.25 6.93 -14.22
CA SER A 147 -5.53 7.74 -15.21
C SER A 147 -4.56 8.72 -14.54
N SER A 148 -3.45 9.02 -15.20
CA SER A 148 -2.50 10.06 -14.78
C SER A 148 -3.21 11.40 -14.55
N GLU A 149 -3.01 11.98 -13.36
CA GLU A 149 -3.47 13.34 -13.05
C GLU A 149 -2.68 14.43 -13.79
N GLN A 150 -1.54 14.06 -14.38
CA GLN A 150 -0.65 14.91 -15.19
C GLN A 150 -1.06 14.97 -16.66
N GLY A 151 -2.27 14.49 -16.98
CA GLY A 151 -2.84 14.54 -18.32
C GLY A 151 -2.52 13.33 -19.18
N PRO A 152 -3.02 13.32 -20.43
CA PRO A 152 -2.97 12.15 -21.32
C PRO A 152 -1.61 11.91 -21.98
N ALA A 153 -0.72 12.90 -22.00
CA ALA A 153 0.48 12.87 -22.84
C ALA A 153 1.80 12.85 -22.06
N ARG A 154 1.87 13.59 -20.94
CA ARG A 154 3.14 13.91 -20.27
C ARG A 154 3.95 12.68 -19.87
N ALA A 155 3.31 11.63 -19.35
CA ALA A 155 4.01 10.39 -18.99
C ALA A 155 4.62 9.68 -20.21
N PHE A 156 3.94 9.71 -21.36
CA PHE A 156 4.47 9.14 -22.60
C PHE A 156 5.73 9.88 -23.02
N TRP A 157 5.69 11.21 -23.10
CA TRP A 157 6.85 12.02 -23.49
C TRP A 157 7.99 11.96 -22.47
N LYS A 158 7.70 11.95 -21.17
CA LYS A 158 8.70 11.82 -20.09
C LYS A 158 9.41 10.47 -20.09
N SER A 159 8.88 9.45 -20.75
CA SER A 159 9.54 8.15 -20.92
C SER A 159 10.82 8.22 -21.75
N PHE A 160 10.98 9.27 -22.56
CA PHE A 160 12.18 9.48 -23.38
C PHE A 160 13.27 10.29 -22.66
N PHE A 161 13.16 10.43 -21.33
CA PHE A 161 14.13 11.08 -20.46
C PHE A 161 14.55 10.12 -19.34
N HIS A 162 15.75 10.31 -18.78
CA HIS A 162 16.23 9.55 -17.62
C HIS A 162 16.47 10.43 -16.38
N ALA A 163 16.48 11.75 -16.57
CA ALA A 163 16.46 12.79 -15.56
C ALA A 163 15.89 14.09 -16.16
N GLU A 164 15.69 15.11 -15.35
CA GLU A 164 15.22 16.42 -15.82
C GLU A 164 16.17 17.00 -16.88
N GLY A 165 15.64 17.27 -18.07
CA GLY A 165 16.42 17.78 -19.21
C GLY A 165 17.39 16.79 -19.86
N ALA A 166 17.46 15.54 -19.39
CA ALA A 166 18.38 14.53 -19.89
C ALA A 166 17.64 13.45 -20.71
N GLU A 167 17.69 13.58 -22.04
CA GLU A 167 17.03 12.67 -22.98
C GLU A 167 17.72 11.29 -23.04
N LEU A 168 16.97 10.26 -23.45
CA LEU A 168 17.51 8.99 -23.89
C LEU A 168 18.19 9.13 -25.26
N PRO A 169 19.07 8.19 -25.66
CA PRO A 169 19.61 8.15 -27.01
C PRO A 169 18.49 8.15 -28.06
N GLU A 170 18.62 9.00 -29.07
CA GLU A 170 17.60 9.20 -30.11
C GLU A 170 17.19 7.89 -30.80
N GLU A 171 18.15 7.03 -31.13
CA GLU A 171 17.85 5.77 -31.82
C GLU A 171 16.94 4.85 -30.99
N ARG A 172 17.15 4.81 -29.67
CA ARG A 172 16.29 4.06 -28.75
C ARG A 172 14.87 4.61 -28.76
N ALA A 173 14.72 5.94 -28.84
CA ALA A 173 13.40 6.56 -28.91
C ALA A 173 12.67 6.24 -30.24
N LEU A 174 13.42 6.21 -31.35
CA LEU A 174 12.86 5.80 -32.65
C LEU A 174 12.48 4.32 -32.67
N ASP A 175 13.29 3.44 -32.09
CA ASP A 175 13.04 2.01 -32.03
C ASP A 175 11.72 1.69 -31.31
N VAL A 176 11.39 2.45 -30.27
CA VAL A 176 10.08 2.37 -29.60
C VAL A 176 8.95 2.66 -30.59
N LEU A 177 9.05 3.75 -31.36
CA LEU A 177 8.01 4.14 -32.33
C LEU A 177 7.92 3.15 -33.50
N ARG A 178 9.06 2.64 -33.98
CA ARG A 178 9.11 1.57 -34.99
C ARG A 178 8.43 0.30 -34.45
N GLY A 179 8.77 -0.12 -33.24
CA GLY A 179 8.16 -1.28 -32.58
C GLY A 179 6.64 -1.12 -32.40
N LEU A 180 6.18 0.08 -32.02
CA LEU A 180 4.76 0.40 -31.90
C LEU A 180 4.02 0.26 -33.24
N LEU A 181 4.53 0.90 -34.30
CA LEU A 181 3.89 0.86 -35.62
C LEU A 181 3.96 -0.54 -36.25
N GLY A 182 5.12 -1.19 -36.15
CA GLY A 182 5.33 -2.55 -36.66
C GLY A 182 4.39 -3.55 -36.00
N ALA A 183 4.22 -3.48 -34.68
CA ALA A 183 3.33 -4.38 -33.96
C ALA A 183 1.84 -4.10 -34.19
N ALA A 184 1.42 -2.83 -34.22
CA ALA A 184 0.01 -2.47 -34.37
C ALA A 184 -0.51 -2.59 -35.81
N PHE A 185 0.34 -2.36 -36.81
CA PHE A 185 -0.06 -2.30 -38.22
C PHE A 185 0.63 -3.34 -39.12
N ALA A 186 1.45 -4.24 -38.55
CA ALA A 186 2.15 -5.30 -39.27
C ALA A 186 3.05 -4.78 -40.41
N LEU A 187 3.71 -3.63 -40.20
CA LEU A 187 4.60 -3.01 -41.19
C LEU A 187 5.99 -3.67 -41.20
N PRO A 188 6.61 -3.90 -42.37
CA PRO A 188 7.97 -4.42 -42.47
C PRO A 188 9.01 -3.46 -41.87
N GLU A 189 10.04 -3.98 -41.21
CA GLU A 189 11.12 -3.17 -40.60
C GLU A 189 11.78 -2.21 -41.59
N GLY A 190 11.98 -2.62 -42.84
CA GLY A 190 12.57 -1.77 -43.88
C GLY A 190 11.75 -0.53 -44.23
N GLU A 191 10.42 -0.60 -44.12
CA GLU A 191 9.54 0.56 -44.32
C GLU A 191 9.66 1.55 -43.16
N LEU A 192 9.92 1.05 -41.95
CA LEU A 192 10.00 1.81 -40.70
C LEU A 192 11.38 2.45 -40.42
N ALA A 193 12.38 2.21 -41.28
CA ALA A 193 13.70 2.81 -41.15
C ALA A 193 13.64 4.34 -41.08
N ASP A 194 12.77 4.95 -41.90
CA ASP A 194 12.43 6.38 -41.89
C ASP A 194 10.95 6.57 -41.56
N LEU A 195 10.67 6.88 -40.29
CA LEU A 195 9.31 7.08 -39.78
C LEU A 195 8.56 8.21 -40.48
N ARG A 196 9.24 9.30 -40.90
CA ARG A 196 8.58 10.41 -41.59
C ARG A 196 8.12 9.95 -42.97
N ARG A 197 8.97 9.23 -43.69
CA ARG A 197 8.65 8.63 -45.01
C ARG A 197 7.59 7.53 -44.90
N ALA A 198 7.57 6.76 -43.82
CA ALA A 198 6.50 5.81 -43.51
C ALA A 198 5.14 6.48 -43.25
N GLY A 199 5.12 7.81 -43.10
CA GLY A 199 3.91 8.61 -42.94
C GLY A 199 3.55 8.94 -41.49
N LEU A 200 4.47 8.76 -40.53
CA LEU A 200 4.26 9.17 -39.15
C LEU A 200 4.44 10.69 -39.00
N ARG A 201 3.50 11.33 -38.31
CA ARG A 201 3.60 12.71 -37.82
C ARG A 201 3.21 12.82 -36.36
N ILE A 202 3.69 13.87 -35.70
CA ILE A 202 3.36 14.22 -34.32
C ILE A 202 2.62 15.55 -34.33
N LEU A 203 1.45 15.58 -33.68
CA LEU A 203 0.70 16.80 -33.43
C LEU A 203 0.59 17.01 -31.90
N PRO A 204 1.40 17.92 -31.32
CA PRO A 204 1.47 18.11 -29.87
C PRO A 204 0.13 18.52 -29.25
N LEU A 205 -0.20 18.04 -28.06
CA LEU A 205 -1.38 18.46 -27.30
C LEU A 205 -1.40 19.97 -27.08
N ARG A 206 -2.58 20.59 -27.22
CA ARG A 206 -2.86 21.92 -26.67
C ARG A 206 -3.54 21.70 -25.32
N PRO A 207 -2.92 22.05 -24.19
CA PRO A 207 -3.54 21.81 -22.89
C PRO A 207 -4.82 22.63 -22.76
N PRO A 208 -5.90 22.09 -22.17
CA PRO A 208 -7.11 22.85 -21.91
C PRO A 208 -6.79 23.97 -20.90
N ALA A 209 -7.50 25.09 -21.00
CA ALA A 209 -7.28 26.25 -20.12
C ALA A 209 -7.44 25.92 -18.62
N ALA A 210 -8.25 24.90 -18.29
CA ALA A 210 -8.41 24.41 -16.92
C ALA A 210 -7.18 23.66 -16.39
N PHE A 211 -6.36 23.07 -17.27
CA PHE A 211 -5.20 22.25 -16.93
C PHE A 211 -3.96 22.64 -17.75
N PRO A 212 -3.43 23.86 -17.58
CA PRO A 212 -2.26 24.31 -18.32
C PRO A 212 -1.03 23.42 -18.08
N TYR A 213 -0.95 22.79 -16.90
CA TYR A 213 0.14 21.89 -16.50
C TYR A 213 0.12 20.52 -17.21
N TRP A 214 -0.89 20.24 -18.04
CA TRP A 214 -0.90 19.10 -18.97
C TRP A 214 -0.07 19.35 -20.24
N ALA A 215 0.60 20.51 -20.33
CA ALA A 215 1.53 20.80 -21.41
C ALA A 215 2.57 19.68 -21.58
N GLU A 216 2.96 19.43 -22.83
CA GLU A 216 3.91 18.38 -23.20
C GLU A 216 5.37 18.85 -23.19
N GLU A 217 5.62 20.12 -22.89
CA GLU A 217 6.95 20.70 -23.00
C GLU A 217 7.86 20.32 -21.82
N PRO A 218 9.16 20.05 -22.07
CA PRO A 218 9.77 19.94 -23.40
C PRO A 218 9.48 18.59 -24.08
N LEU A 219 9.15 18.63 -25.37
CA LEU A 219 9.15 17.43 -26.21
C LEU A 219 10.60 16.98 -26.49
N PRO A 220 10.87 15.66 -26.57
CA PRO A 220 12.19 15.15 -26.93
C PRO A 220 12.68 15.70 -28.27
N ALA A 221 13.98 15.96 -28.40
CA ALA A 221 14.57 16.61 -29.57
C ALA A 221 14.27 15.88 -30.89
N PHE A 222 14.23 14.54 -30.87
CA PHE A 222 13.94 13.72 -32.05
C PHE A 222 12.55 13.98 -32.66
N THR A 223 11.61 14.53 -31.88
CA THR A 223 10.24 14.79 -32.34
C THR A 223 10.18 15.91 -33.39
N ARG A 224 11.16 16.84 -33.40
CA ARG A 224 11.17 18.01 -34.28
C ARG A 224 11.03 17.65 -35.76
N ARG A 225 11.70 16.58 -36.21
CA ARG A 225 11.63 16.08 -37.58
C ARG A 225 10.34 15.32 -37.91
N LEU A 226 9.51 15.02 -36.91
CA LEU A 226 8.24 14.32 -37.07
C LEU A 226 7.04 15.25 -36.86
N LEU A 227 7.25 16.51 -36.49
CA LEU A 227 6.15 17.46 -36.33
C LEU A 227 5.33 17.59 -37.62
N PHE A 228 4.01 17.58 -37.45
CA PHE A 228 3.04 17.86 -38.50
C PHE A 228 3.10 19.33 -38.90
N ASP A 229 3.22 19.59 -40.20
CA ASP A 229 3.12 20.94 -40.78
C ASP A 229 1.79 21.04 -41.54
N GLU A 230 0.94 22.00 -41.19
CA GLU A 230 -0.36 22.20 -41.86
C GLU A 230 -0.24 22.49 -43.36
N LYS A 231 0.97 22.84 -43.84
CA LYS A 231 1.26 23.05 -45.26
C LYS A 231 1.62 21.77 -46.02
N GLU A 232 1.89 20.65 -45.35
CA GLU A 232 2.29 19.41 -46.01
C GLU A 232 1.09 18.64 -46.59
N PRO A 233 1.24 17.93 -47.72
CA PRO A 233 0.15 17.16 -48.30
C PRO A 233 -0.32 16.05 -47.37
N LEU A 234 -1.62 16.03 -47.05
CA LEU A 234 -2.20 15.06 -46.10
C LEU A 234 -2.04 13.60 -46.57
N GLN A 235 -1.97 13.35 -47.89
CA GLN A 235 -1.73 12.03 -48.46
C GLN A 235 -0.40 11.40 -48.02
N SER A 236 0.54 12.22 -47.54
CA SER A 236 1.83 11.77 -46.98
C SER A 236 1.77 11.41 -45.49
N VAL A 237 0.63 11.59 -44.83
CA VAL A 237 0.43 11.33 -43.41
C VAL A 237 -0.52 10.15 -43.24
N ARG A 238 0.02 9.01 -42.79
CA ARG A 238 -0.74 7.78 -42.53
C ARG A 238 -1.02 7.56 -41.05
N TYR A 239 -0.10 8.01 -40.19
CA TYR A 239 -0.17 7.84 -38.75
C TYR A 239 0.05 9.19 -38.08
N LEU A 240 -0.87 9.59 -37.20
CA LEU A 240 -0.74 10.82 -36.42
C LEU A 240 -0.70 10.48 -34.93
N LEU A 241 0.46 10.69 -34.32
CA LEU A 241 0.64 10.62 -32.88
C LEU A 241 0.18 11.94 -32.25
N THR A 242 -0.96 11.90 -31.56
CA THR A 242 -1.54 13.09 -30.92
C THR A 242 -2.42 12.71 -29.75
N PHE A 243 -2.30 13.50 -28.68
CA PHE A 243 -3.19 13.42 -27.52
C PHE A 243 -4.25 14.52 -27.53
N ARG A 244 -4.38 15.29 -28.62
CA ARG A 244 -5.41 16.32 -28.73
C ARG A 244 -6.81 15.71 -28.70
N PRO A 245 -7.80 16.41 -28.10
CA PRO A 245 -9.19 16.02 -28.26
C PRO A 245 -9.60 15.96 -29.73
N PHE A 246 -10.38 14.95 -30.10
CA PHE A 246 -10.79 14.73 -31.49
C PHE A 246 -11.52 15.96 -32.07
N SER A 247 -12.37 16.61 -31.27
CA SER A 247 -13.09 17.82 -31.67
C SER A 247 -12.18 19.02 -31.95
N GLU A 248 -10.94 19.01 -31.45
CA GLU A 248 -9.97 20.10 -31.60
C GLU A 248 -8.93 19.81 -32.70
N LEU A 249 -9.01 18.65 -33.35
CA LEU A 249 -8.19 18.36 -34.52
C LEU A 249 -8.62 19.26 -35.70
N PRO A 250 -7.68 19.69 -36.57
CA PRO A 250 -8.02 20.32 -37.84
C PRO A 250 -9.11 19.54 -38.61
N PRO A 251 -10.12 20.21 -39.21
CA PRO A 251 -11.25 19.53 -39.87
C PRO A 251 -10.84 18.50 -40.94
N LEU A 252 -9.74 18.78 -41.66
CA LEU A 252 -9.17 17.86 -42.65
C LEU A 252 -8.68 16.55 -42.01
N LEU A 253 -8.05 16.61 -40.83
CA LEU A 253 -7.59 15.43 -40.09
C LEU A 253 -8.76 14.63 -39.53
N GLN A 254 -9.80 15.31 -39.03
CA GLN A 254 -11.03 14.63 -38.59
C GLN A 254 -11.66 13.85 -39.75
N SER A 255 -11.76 14.49 -40.92
CA SER A 255 -12.36 13.87 -42.11
C SER A 255 -11.54 12.69 -42.62
N ALA A 256 -10.21 12.83 -42.73
CA ALA A 256 -9.33 11.74 -43.16
C ALA A 256 -9.40 10.52 -42.22
N TYR A 257 -9.45 10.74 -40.90
CA TYR A 257 -9.64 9.66 -39.94
C TYR A 257 -11.00 8.97 -40.13
N LEU A 258 -12.09 9.73 -40.23
CA LEU A 258 -13.44 9.16 -40.43
C LEU A 258 -13.58 8.41 -41.76
N GLN A 259 -12.77 8.75 -42.76
CA GLN A 259 -12.69 8.09 -44.07
C GLN A 259 -11.69 6.93 -44.11
N ALA A 260 -11.06 6.57 -42.99
CA ALA A 260 -10.03 5.53 -42.90
C ALA A 260 -8.75 5.80 -43.70
N GLU A 261 -8.46 7.07 -44.02
CA GLU A 261 -7.24 7.50 -44.71
C GLU A 261 -6.10 7.82 -43.72
N LEU A 262 -6.43 7.98 -42.44
CA LEU A 262 -5.52 8.33 -41.36
C LEU A 262 -5.77 7.46 -40.12
N HIS A 263 -4.71 7.00 -39.47
CA HIS A 263 -4.77 6.38 -38.15
C HIS A 263 -4.32 7.36 -37.07
N LEU A 264 -5.07 7.43 -35.96
CA LEU A 264 -4.72 8.22 -34.78
C LEU A 264 -4.07 7.34 -33.72
N LEU A 265 -2.98 7.84 -33.13
CA LEU A 265 -2.23 7.17 -32.06
C LEU A 265 -2.18 8.11 -30.85
N PRO A 266 -2.79 7.77 -29.70
CA PRO A 266 -3.64 6.60 -29.51
C PRO A 266 -5.02 6.73 -30.18
N PHE A 267 -5.79 5.63 -30.16
CA PHE A 267 -7.21 5.63 -30.52
C PHE A 267 -7.96 6.71 -29.70
N PRO A 268 -8.72 7.64 -30.31
CA PRO A 268 -9.32 8.76 -29.58
C PRO A 268 -10.25 8.35 -28.43
N GLY A 269 -10.98 7.23 -28.58
CA GLY A 269 -11.84 6.71 -27.53
C GLY A 269 -11.08 6.31 -26.26
N SER A 270 -9.77 6.02 -26.36
CA SER A 270 -8.95 5.72 -25.18
C SER A 270 -8.60 6.97 -24.35
N LEU A 271 -8.86 8.17 -24.88
CA LEU A 271 -8.59 9.45 -24.21
C LEU A 271 -9.81 10.05 -23.50
N VAL A 272 -10.99 9.42 -23.58
CA VAL A 272 -12.24 9.93 -22.98
C VAL A 272 -12.14 10.18 -21.49
N PHE A 273 -11.26 9.48 -20.78
CA PHE A 273 -11.07 9.63 -19.34
C PHE A 273 -10.63 11.04 -18.94
N TRP A 274 -9.82 11.71 -19.77
CA TRP A 274 -9.36 13.08 -19.51
C TRP A 274 -10.35 14.15 -19.95
N GLY A 275 -11.38 13.81 -20.74
CA GLY A 275 -12.42 14.74 -21.19
C GLY A 275 -13.72 14.71 -20.39
N ALA A 276 -13.82 13.86 -19.37
CA ALA A 276 -15.03 13.67 -18.58
C ALA A 276 -15.32 14.91 -17.71
N GLN A 277 -16.10 15.85 -18.24
CA GLN A 277 -16.38 17.16 -17.65
C GLN A 277 -16.82 17.14 -16.19
N PRO A 278 -17.67 16.21 -15.73
CA PRO A 278 -18.07 16.20 -14.31
C PRO A 278 -16.89 16.00 -13.35
N TYR A 279 -15.86 15.26 -13.77
CA TYR A 279 -14.66 15.06 -12.96
C TYR A 279 -13.69 16.25 -13.00
N TRP A 280 -13.78 17.11 -14.02
CA TRP A 280 -13.05 18.39 -14.02
C TRP A 280 -13.58 19.30 -12.92
N ALA A 281 -14.90 19.31 -12.72
CA ALA A 281 -15.53 20.04 -11.64
C ALA A 281 -15.14 19.46 -10.27
N LEU A 282 -15.28 18.15 -10.08
CA LEU A 282 -14.92 17.47 -8.83
C LEU A 282 -13.45 17.68 -8.46
N GLN A 283 -12.55 17.83 -9.44
CA GLN A 283 -11.12 18.03 -9.17
C GLN A 283 -10.83 19.28 -8.33
N ARG A 284 -11.70 20.29 -8.39
CA ARG A 284 -11.58 21.52 -7.59
C ARG A 284 -11.72 21.27 -6.09
N GLU A 285 -12.41 20.19 -5.71
CA GLU A 285 -12.66 19.79 -4.33
C GLU A 285 -11.84 18.55 -3.94
N LEU A 286 -11.60 17.64 -4.90
CA LEU A 286 -10.75 16.46 -4.76
C LEU A 286 -9.63 16.48 -5.81
N PRO A 287 -8.42 16.96 -5.49
CA PRO A 287 -7.37 17.23 -6.49
C PRO A 287 -7.03 16.08 -7.44
N PHE A 288 -7.17 14.83 -6.99
CA PHE A 288 -6.91 13.63 -7.78
C PHE A 288 -8.18 13.03 -8.44
N ALA A 289 -9.25 13.79 -8.62
CA ALA A 289 -10.51 13.29 -9.19
C ALA A 289 -10.35 12.78 -10.64
N MET A 290 -9.39 13.31 -11.39
CA MET A 290 -9.11 12.90 -12.78
C MET A 290 -8.59 11.48 -12.92
N GLN A 291 -8.27 10.79 -11.83
CA GLN A 291 -7.92 9.38 -11.87
C GLN A 291 -9.17 8.47 -11.90
N ILE A 292 -10.30 8.96 -11.35
CA ILE A 292 -11.54 8.18 -11.15
C ILE A 292 -12.18 7.64 -12.45
N PRO A 293 -12.25 8.41 -13.56
CA PRO A 293 -12.94 7.95 -14.76
C PRO A 293 -12.45 6.59 -15.28
N LEU A 294 -11.13 6.36 -15.24
CA LEU A 294 -10.52 5.10 -15.65
C LEU A 294 -10.72 3.98 -14.62
N LEU A 295 -10.64 4.29 -13.32
CA LEU A 295 -10.81 3.30 -12.25
C LEU A 295 -12.12 2.52 -12.35
N HIS A 296 -13.20 3.14 -12.82
CA HIS A 296 -14.50 2.49 -12.95
C HIS A 296 -14.53 1.33 -13.97
N LEU A 297 -13.54 1.24 -14.86
CA LEU A 297 -13.41 0.13 -15.81
C LEU A 297 -12.80 -1.10 -15.12
N ALA A 298 -12.02 -0.89 -14.06
CA ALA A 298 -11.29 -1.95 -13.39
C ALA A 298 -12.14 -2.61 -12.29
N GLY A 299 -12.21 -3.93 -12.34
CA GLY A 299 -12.75 -4.74 -11.24
C GLY A 299 -11.83 -4.68 -10.02
N ARG A 300 -12.40 -4.76 -8.81
CA ARG A 300 -11.60 -4.86 -7.58
C ARG A 300 -10.67 -6.08 -7.69
N HIS A 301 -9.40 -5.90 -7.34
CA HIS A 301 -8.41 -6.97 -7.37
C HIS A 301 -7.45 -6.83 -6.20
N GLU A 302 -7.39 -7.85 -5.33
CA GLU A 302 -6.53 -7.90 -4.14
C GLU A 302 -5.52 -9.06 -4.19
N ALA A 303 -5.52 -9.86 -5.25
CA ALA A 303 -4.67 -11.05 -5.30
C ALA A 303 -3.17 -10.68 -5.24
N PRO A 304 -2.32 -11.55 -4.67
CA PRO A 304 -0.85 -11.40 -4.57
C PRO A 304 -0.09 -11.22 -5.89
N THR A 305 -0.73 -11.49 -7.02
CA THR A 305 -0.16 -11.37 -8.36
C THR A 305 -0.90 -10.30 -9.16
N GLY A 306 -0.16 -9.37 -9.73
CA GLY A 306 -0.74 -8.22 -10.45
C GLY A 306 -0.85 -6.97 -9.57
N LEU A 307 -1.33 -5.89 -10.18
CA LEU A 307 -1.64 -4.63 -9.52
C LEU A 307 -2.85 -4.80 -8.58
N ARG A 308 -2.78 -4.16 -7.43
CA ARG A 308 -3.95 -3.97 -6.56
C ARG A 308 -4.89 -2.95 -7.20
N VAL A 309 -6.19 -3.23 -7.18
CA VAL A 309 -7.24 -2.32 -7.66
C VAL A 309 -8.30 -2.20 -6.58
N PRO A 310 -8.37 -1.06 -5.86
CA PRO A 310 -9.44 -0.79 -4.90
C PRO A 310 -10.80 -0.69 -5.57
N GLN A 311 -11.86 -1.00 -4.84
CA GLN A 311 -13.22 -0.84 -5.36
C GLN A 311 -13.57 0.65 -5.54
N SER A 312 -14.15 0.97 -6.68
CA SER A 312 -14.74 2.28 -7.00
C SER A 312 -16.01 2.09 -7.80
N GLY A 313 -16.93 3.06 -7.75
CA GLY A 313 -18.20 3.00 -8.46
C GLY A 313 -19.21 3.96 -7.86
N TRP A 314 -20.48 3.62 -7.99
CA TRP A 314 -21.59 4.34 -7.39
C TRP A 314 -22.29 3.45 -6.37
N LEU A 315 -22.83 4.03 -5.31
CA LEU A 315 -23.70 3.37 -4.34
C LEU A 315 -25.05 4.07 -4.29
N HIS A 316 -26.11 3.31 -4.08
CA HIS A 316 -27.48 3.79 -3.96
C HIS A 316 -28.05 3.43 -2.58
N GLU A 317 -28.44 4.45 -1.82
CA GLU A 317 -29.14 4.31 -0.55
C GLU A 317 -30.63 4.60 -0.78
N ALA A 318 -31.43 3.54 -0.90
CA ALA A 318 -32.83 3.66 -1.24
C ALA A 318 -33.68 4.25 -0.10
N THR A 319 -34.54 5.21 -0.42
CA THR A 319 -35.56 5.78 0.48
C THR A 319 -36.89 5.93 -0.25
N HIS A 320 -37.97 6.32 0.46
CA HIS A 320 -39.25 6.61 -0.19
C HIS A 320 -39.15 7.71 -1.26
N ALA A 321 -38.25 8.69 -1.08
CA ALA A 321 -37.99 9.75 -2.04
C ALA A 321 -37.06 9.30 -3.19
N HIS A 322 -36.20 8.31 -2.94
CA HIS A 322 -35.19 7.82 -3.89
C HIS A 322 -35.29 6.29 -4.04
N ALA A 323 -36.34 5.83 -4.72
CA ALA A 323 -36.63 4.40 -4.82
C ALA A 323 -35.73 3.67 -5.84
N LEU A 324 -35.31 4.34 -6.91
CA LEU A 324 -34.53 3.76 -8.01
C LEU A 324 -33.29 4.62 -8.32
N PRO A 325 -32.13 3.99 -8.64
CA PRO A 325 -30.92 4.71 -9.01
C PRO A 325 -31.00 5.25 -10.44
N ASP A 326 -30.35 6.39 -10.70
CA ASP A 326 -30.15 6.89 -12.06
C ASP A 326 -29.11 6.03 -12.81
N ALA A 327 -29.54 5.43 -13.92
CA ALA A 327 -28.71 4.59 -14.79
C ALA A 327 -27.68 5.37 -15.63
N SER A 328 -27.71 6.71 -15.61
CA SER A 328 -26.78 7.57 -16.36
C SER A 328 -25.34 7.56 -15.80
N HIS A 329 -25.17 7.05 -14.58
CA HIS A 329 -23.92 6.98 -13.83
C HIS A 329 -23.16 5.66 -14.01
N GLY A 330 -21.96 5.58 -13.42
CA GLY A 330 -21.06 4.43 -13.53
C GLY A 330 -21.56 3.20 -12.76
N PRO A 331 -20.79 2.09 -12.76
CA PRO A 331 -21.28 0.81 -12.26
C PRO A 331 -21.74 0.92 -10.80
N LEU A 332 -22.98 0.52 -10.55
CA LEU A 332 -23.56 0.43 -9.22
C LEU A 332 -22.90 -0.72 -8.46
N ARG A 333 -22.37 -0.43 -7.27
CA ARG A 333 -21.60 -1.34 -6.42
C ARG A 333 -21.96 -1.08 -4.96
N ASP A 334 -23.15 -1.54 -4.57
CA ASP A 334 -23.75 -1.34 -3.23
C ASP A 334 -23.24 -2.29 -2.15
N ARG A 335 -22.41 -3.25 -2.53
CA ARG A 335 -21.89 -4.28 -1.64
C ARG A 335 -20.37 -4.24 -1.56
N PHE A 336 -19.85 -4.64 -0.42
CA PHE A 336 -18.42 -4.77 -0.20
C PHE A 336 -18.12 -6.05 0.56
N ARG A 337 -17.14 -6.80 0.05
CA ARG A 337 -16.58 -7.97 0.72
C ARG A 337 -15.48 -7.52 1.66
N ARG A 338 -15.77 -7.54 2.96
CA ARG A 338 -14.77 -7.20 3.98
C ARG A 338 -13.70 -8.29 4.04
N THR A 339 -12.46 -7.84 4.16
CA THR A 339 -11.30 -8.63 4.55
C THR A 339 -10.78 -8.03 5.85
N HIS A 340 -10.20 -8.86 6.71
CA HIS A 340 -9.57 -8.40 7.95
C HIS A 340 -8.34 -9.23 8.25
N ARG A 341 -7.34 -8.66 8.93
CA ARG A 341 -6.03 -9.28 9.24
C ARG A 341 -6.12 -10.72 9.73
N TRP A 342 -7.05 -10.99 10.64
CA TRP A 342 -7.25 -12.29 11.29
C TRP A 342 -7.95 -13.36 10.44
N ALA A 343 -8.47 -13.03 9.25
CA ALA A 343 -9.00 -14.05 8.36
C ALA A 343 -7.90 -15.05 7.99
N ARG A 344 -8.20 -16.36 8.09
CA ARG A 344 -7.28 -17.49 7.84
C ARG A 344 -6.95 -17.64 6.35
N VAL A 345 -6.27 -16.63 5.81
CA VAL A 345 -5.82 -16.54 4.42
C VAL A 345 -4.30 -16.54 4.43
N LEU A 346 -3.68 -17.44 3.67
CA LEU A 346 -2.22 -17.42 3.54
C LEU A 346 -1.78 -16.13 2.85
N ARG A 347 -0.59 -15.60 3.19
CA ARG A 347 -0.04 -14.34 2.66
C ARG A 347 -0.12 -14.21 1.13
N HIS A 348 -0.05 -15.33 0.42
CA HIS A 348 -0.05 -15.44 -1.04
C HIS A 348 -1.30 -16.09 -1.64
N GLN A 349 -2.40 -16.17 -0.89
CA GLN A 349 -3.71 -16.54 -1.42
C GLN A 349 -4.53 -15.31 -1.80
N ASP A 350 -5.46 -15.49 -2.74
CA ASP A 350 -6.48 -14.50 -3.07
C ASP A 350 -7.59 -14.53 -2.01
N GLU A 351 -7.65 -13.49 -1.19
CA GLU A 351 -8.64 -13.34 -0.12
C GLU A 351 -10.06 -13.13 -0.64
N LEU A 352 -10.21 -12.52 -1.82
CA LEU A 352 -11.52 -12.31 -2.41
C LEU A 352 -12.12 -13.65 -2.83
N ALA A 353 -11.30 -14.63 -3.20
CA ALA A 353 -11.75 -15.98 -3.51
C ALA A 353 -12.21 -16.78 -2.28
N LEU A 354 -11.85 -16.38 -1.07
CA LEU A 354 -12.10 -17.13 0.17
C LEU A 354 -13.21 -16.55 1.04
N SER A 355 -13.43 -15.23 1.00
CA SER A 355 -14.49 -14.59 1.79
C SER A 355 -15.85 -14.69 1.09
N ALA A 356 -16.87 -15.18 1.79
CA ALA A 356 -18.21 -15.39 1.24
C ALA A 356 -19.22 -14.27 1.61
N ARG A 357 -18.93 -13.46 2.63
CA ARG A 357 -19.88 -12.46 3.15
C ARG A 357 -19.69 -11.10 2.48
N GLU A 358 -20.80 -10.56 1.96
CA GLU A 358 -20.88 -9.20 1.43
C GLU A 358 -21.83 -8.37 2.28
N ASP A 359 -21.32 -7.25 2.79
CA ASP A 359 -22.10 -6.29 3.56
C ASP A 359 -22.50 -5.11 2.68
N LYS A 360 -23.58 -4.43 3.08
CA LYS A 360 -24.01 -3.18 2.43
C LYS A 360 -22.91 -2.12 2.56
N MET A 361 -22.62 -1.40 1.48
CA MET A 361 -21.54 -0.41 1.42
C MET A 361 -21.66 0.62 2.55
N THR A 362 -22.86 1.16 2.79
CA THR A 362 -23.08 2.17 3.84
C THR A 362 -22.79 1.63 5.24
N HIS A 363 -23.07 0.35 5.51
CA HIS A 363 -22.66 -0.31 6.75
C HIS A 363 -21.14 -0.49 6.82
N VAL A 364 -20.50 -0.82 5.69
CA VAL A 364 -19.04 -0.96 5.61
C VAL A 364 -18.31 0.34 5.93
N LEU A 365 -18.81 1.45 5.37
CA LEU A 365 -18.19 2.75 5.52
C LEU A 365 -18.37 3.31 6.93
N PHE A 366 -19.58 3.22 7.51
CA PHE A 366 -19.93 4.07 8.65
C PHE A 366 -20.36 3.33 9.92
N SER A 367 -20.66 2.03 9.88
CA SER A 367 -21.19 1.35 11.07
C SER A 367 -20.09 1.08 12.09
N ALA A 368 -20.24 1.65 13.29
CA ALA A 368 -19.46 1.32 14.50
C ALA A 368 -20.23 0.41 15.48
N LEU A 369 -21.40 -0.08 15.07
CA LEU A 369 -22.25 -0.95 15.89
C LEU A 369 -21.68 -2.38 15.97
N PRO A 370 -21.93 -3.12 17.07
CA PRO A 370 -21.39 -4.47 17.27
C PRO A 370 -21.60 -5.40 16.08
N ASP A 371 -22.82 -5.47 15.54
CA ASP A 371 -23.17 -6.38 14.43
C ASP A 371 -22.52 -6.00 13.10
N GLY A 372 -22.20 -4.71 12.92
CA GLY A 372 -21.55 -4.19 11.71
C GLY A 372 -20.03 -4.40 11.69
N LEU A 373 -19.43 -4.53 12.87
CA LEU A 373 -17.99 -4.75 13.05
C LEU A 373 -17.64 -6.21 13.30
N GLY A 374 -18.53 -6.97 13.92
CA GLY A 374 -18.21 -8.33 14.37
C GLY A 374 -17.15 -8.31 15.47
N LEU A 375 -16.17 -9.21 15.36
CA LEU A 375 -15.03 -9.26 16.29
C LEU A 375 -13.84 -8.40 15.84
N TYR A 376 -13.59 -8.28 14.53
CA TYR A 376 -12.36 -7.69 13.97
C TYR A 376 -12.59 -6.66 12.84
N GLY A 377 -13.83 -6.35 12.51
CA GLY A 377 -14.17 -5.38 11.46
C GLY A 377 -14.02 -3.95 11.95
N LYS A 378 -13.91 -3.02 10.99
CA LYS A 378 -13.78 -1.58 11.25
C LYS A 378 -14.63 -0.72 10.31
N PRO A 379 -15.06 0.48 10.72
CA PRO A 379 -15.58 1.45 9.76
C PRO A 379 -14.50 1.80 8.72
N MET A 380 -14.88 1.94 7.46
CA MET A 380 -13.94 2.16 6.35
C MET A 380 -14.00 3.59 5.78
N ALA A 381 -14.78 4.49 6.38
CA ALA A 381 -14.97 5.84 5.84
C ALA A 381 -13.68 6.69 5.79
N ARG A 382 -12.67 6.42 6.63
CA ARG A 382 -11.34 7.06 6.49
C ARG A 382 -10.57 6.59 5.26
N ASN A 383 -10.95 5.48 4.64
CA ASN A 383 -10.32 4.91 3.45
C ASN A 383 -11.18 5.06 2.18
N VAL A 384 -12.12 6.02 2.15
CA VAL A 384 -13.00 6.27 1.01
C VAL A 384 -13.07 7.76 0.69
N GLN A 385 -13.29 8.10 -0.58
CA GLN A 385 -13.79 9.40 -0.99
C GLN A 385 -15.20 9.25 -1.54
N ILE A 386 -16.10 10.18 -1.22
CA ILE A 386 -17.52 10.15 -1.61
C ILE A 386 -17.89 11.49 -2.24
N TRP A 387 -18.72 11.46 -3.28
CA TRP A 387 -19.28 12.65 -3.93
C TRP A 387 -20.75 12.45 -4.31
N SER A 388 -21.47 13.56 -4.48
CA SER A 388 -22.88 13.57 -4.88
C SER A 388 -23.09 13.25 -6.38
N THR A 389 -24.34 13.11 -6.82
CA THR A 389 -24.71 12.98 -8.24
C THR A 389 -24.23 14.16 -9.09
N ASP A 390 -24.14 15.34 -8.48
CA ASP A 390 -23.70 16.58 -9.14
C ASP A 390 -22.18 16.79 -9.06
N PHE A 391 -21.43 15.76 -8.62
CA PHE A 391 -19.97 15.77 -8.57
C PHE A 391 -19.37 16.81 -7.61
N HIS A 392 -20.05 17.03 -6.47
CA HIS A 392 -19.51 17.75 -5.32
C HIS A 392 -19.00 16.76 -4.27
N ALA A 393 -17.85 17.05 -3.66
CA ALA A 393 -17.27 16.21 -2.63
C ALA A 393 -18.16 16.21 -1.38
N LEU A 394 -18.44 15.01 -0.89
CA LEU A 394 -19.15 14.79 0.39
C LEU A 394 -18.19 14.34 1.49
N LEU A 395 -17.15 13.61 1.13
CA LEU A 395 -16.14 13.12 2.06
C LEU A 395 -14.79 12.91 1.37
N ASP A 396 -13.73 13.49 1.93
CA ASP A 396 -12.34 13.08 1.70
C ASP A 396 -11.82 12.29 2.91
N GLY A 397 -12.12 11.00 2.96
CA GLY A 397 -11.88 10.15 4.14
C GLY A 397 -10.47 10.22 4.74
N PRO A 398 -9.39 10.15 3.95
CA PRO A 398 -8.03 10.23 4.47
C PRO A 398 -7.77 11.49 5.31
N SER A 399 -8.33 12.61 4.90
CA SER A 399 -8.16 13.93 5.54
C SER A 399 -9.30 14.30 6.49
N ALA A 400 -10.37 13.50 6.52
CA ALA A 400 -11.61 13.84 7.21
C ALA A 400 -11.46 13.91 8.73
N THR A 401 -12.10 14.92 9.31
CA THR A 401 -12.38 15.06 10.73
C THR A 401 -13.62 14.27 11.14
N THR A 402 -13.80 14.03 12.45
CA THR A 402 -15.03 13.43 13.01
C THR A 402 -16.29 14.18 12.59
N LYS A 403 -16.23 15.52 12.46
CA LYS A 403 -17.35 16.35 12.04
C LYS A 403 -17.73 16.09 10.58
N GLU A 404 -16.75 15.97 9.70
CA GLU A 404 -16.97 15.69 8.27
C GLU A 404 -17.48 14.25 8.07
N LEU A 405 -16.97 13.29 8.84
CA LEU A 405 -17.51 11.93 8.87
C LEU A 405 -18.99 11.92 9.28
N ALA A 406 -19.35 12.64 10.35
CA ALA A 406 -20.74 12.74 10.80
C ALA A 406 -21.65 13.41 9.76
N ALA A 407 -21.16 14.46 9.08
CA ALA A 407 -21.88 15.13 8.01
C ALA A 407 -22.12 14.20 6.80
N ALA A 408 -21.10 13.44 6.39
CA ALA A 408 -21.22 12.46 5.32
C ALA A 408 -22.22 11.34 5.68
N VAL A 409 -22.21 10.88 6.93
CA VAL A 409 -23.21 9.92 7.43
C VAL A 409 -24.62 10.48 7.33
N ALA A 410 -24.83 11.74 7.73
CA ALA A 410 -26.13 12.38 7.65
C ALA A 410 -26.62 12.48 6.20
N ALA A 411 -25.77 12.95 5.28
CA ALA A 411 -26.10 13.07 3.87
C ALA A 411 -26.45 11.72 3.22
N VAL A 412 -25.67 10.67 3.50
CA VAL A 412 -25.93 9.33 2.94
C VAL A 412 -27.24 8.75 3.49
N LYS A 413 -27.59 9.02 4.76
CA LYS A 413 -28.84 8.55 5.39
C LYS A 413 -30.10 9.18 4.79
N GLU A 414 -30.02 10.36 4.19
CA GLU A 414 -31.14 10.99 3.47
C GLU A 414 -31.53 10.20 2.20
N GLY A 415 -30.62 9.34 1.72
CA GLY A 415 -30.81 8.49 0.55
C GLY A 415 -30.32 9.14 -0.74
N GLY A 416 -30.40 8.38 -1.82
CA GLY A 416 -29.98 8.80 -3.15
C GLY A 416 -28.75 8.07 -3.67
N LEU A 417 -28.11 8.66 -4.67
CA LEU A 417 -27.01 8.06 -5.41
C LEU A 417 -25.71 8.81 -5.13
N PHE A 418 -24.65 8.08 -4.78
CA PHE A 418 -23.37 8.65 -4.38
C PHE A 418 -22.23 7.95 -5.10
N GLY A 419 -21.32 8.73 -5.68
CA GLY A 419 -20.11 8.17 -6.24
C GLY A 419 -19.09 7.95 -5.13
N TYR A 420 -18.29 6.90 -5.25
CA TYR A 420 -17.23 6.63 -4.29
C TYR A 420 -16.01 5.95 -4.91
N ARG A 421 -14.85 6.13 -4.26
CA ARG A 421 -13.68 5.27 -4.44
C ARG A 421 -13.06 4.93 -3.10
N PHE A 422 -12.69 3.68 -2.90
CA PHE A 422 -11.73 3.36 -1.85
C PHE A 422 -10.39 4.00 -2.20
N HIS A 423 -9.88 4.83 -1.30
CA HIS A 423 -8.64 5.57 -1.46
C HIS A 423 -7.70 5.22 -0.29
N TYR A 424 -6.73 4.36 -0.59
CA TYR A 424 -5.64 4.06 0.32
C TYR A 424 -4.49 5.02 -0.01
N PRO A 425 -3.95 5.77 0.97
CA PRO A 425 -2.92 6.77 0.69
C PRO A 425 -1.70 6.19 -0.04
N ALA A 426 -1.20 6.95 -1.01
CA ALA A 426 0.02 6.61 -1.74
C ALA A 426 1.25 6.58 -0.82
N MET A 427 2.28 5.84 -1.23
CA MET A 427 3.56 5.79 -0.53
C MET A 427 4.15 7.19 -0.29
N GLN A 428 4.81 7.36 0.84
CA GLN A 428 5.39 8.64 1.25
C GLN A 428 6.90 8.57 1.46
N VAL A 429 7.59 9.63 1.04
CA VAL A 429 8.99 9.91 1.39
C VAL A 429 9.01 11.30 2.02
N GLY A 430 9.39 11.38 3.28
CA GLY A 430 9.20 12.61 4.06
C GLY A 430 7.73 13.02 4.10
N HIS A 431 7.44 14.26 3.71
CA HIS A 431 6.07 14.77 3.54
C HIS A 431 5.48 14.57 2.14
N HIS A 432 6.18 13.89 1.24
CA HIS A 432 5.78 13.82 -0.15
C HIS A 432 5.06 12.51 -0.49
N ALA A 433 3.84 12.60 -1.01
CA ALA A 433 3.14 11.46 -1.59
C ALA A 433 3.66 11.23 -3.02
N VAL A 434 4.11 10.00 -3.30
CA VAL A 434 4.78 9.66 -4.56
C VAL A 434 3.88 8.79 -5.43
N TYR A 435 3.67 9.24 -6.67
CA TYR A 435 2.90 8.55 -7.70
C TYR A 435 3.78 8.30 -8.91
N TRP A 436 3.70 7.10 -9.46
CA TRP A 436 4.33 6.73 -10.71
C TRP A 436 3.34 6.92 -11.86
N GLN A 437 3.64 7.87 -12.74
CA GLN A 437 2.93 8.12 -13.98
C GLN A 437 3.49 7.20 -15.06
N ARG A 438 2.97 5.96 -15.14
CA ARG A 438 3.47 4.92 -16.07
C ARG A 438 2.56 4.80 -17.29
N PRO A 439 3.05 5.00 -18.52
CA PRO A 439 2.29 4.69 -19.73
C PRO A 439 1.96 3.21 -19.83
N LEU A 440 0.69 2.90 -20.07
CA LEU A 440 0.25 1.60 -20.56
C LEU A 440 0.18 1.67 -22.08
N VAL A 441 1.02 0.89 -22.76
CA VAL A 441 1.05 0.80 -24.21
C VAL A 441 0.57 -0.57 -24.65
N ALA A 442 -0.51 -0.60 -25.43
CA ALA A 442 -1.09 -1.84 -25.92
C ALA A 442 -1.79 -1.65 -27.27
N CYS A 443 -2.02 -2.73 -28.00
CA CYS A 443 -2.88 -2.74 -29.19
C CYS A 443 -3.77 -3.98 -29.21
N LEU A 444 -4.81 -3.98 -30.04
CA LEU A 444 -5.59 -5.18 -30.29
C LEU A 444 -4.79 -6.10 -31.22
N ASP A 445 -4.53 -7.32 -30.78
CA ASP A 445 -3.90 -8.35 -31.62
C ASP A 445 -4.89 -8.77 -32.72
N PRO A 446 -4.55 -8.60 -34.01
CA PRO A 446 -5.45 -8.90 -35.11
C PRO A 446 -5.74 -10.39 -35.29
N HIS A 447 -4.94 -11.28 -34.69
CA HIS A 447 -5.12 -12.73 -34.78
C HIS A 447 -5.82 -13.31 -33.56
N ALA A 448 -5.53 -12.78 -32.37
CA ALA A 448 -6.05 -13.31 -31.11
C ALA A 448 -7.28 -12.56 -30.58
N GLU A 449 -7.64 -11.40 -31.15
CA GLU A 449 -8.66 -10.48 -30.66
C GLU A 449 -8.49 -10.13 -29.16
N LYS A 450 -7.23 -10.08 -28.71
CA LYS A 450 -6.84 -9.78 -27.31
C LYS A 450 -5.89 -8.61 -27.25
N ALA A 451 -5.80 -7.98 -26.08
CA ALA A 451 -4.81 -6.93 -25.86
C ALA A 451 -3.39 -7.53 -25.88
N ARG A 452 -2.50 -6.91 -26.67
CA ARG A 452 -1.06 -7.18 -26.66
C ARG A 452 -0.34 -5.98 -26.05
N LEU A 453 0.42 -6.21 -24.98
CA LEU A 453 1.30 -5.18 -24.41
C LEU A 453 2.48 -4.90 -25.35
N LEU A 454 2.83 -3.63 -25.50
CA LEU A 454 3.97 -3.17 -26.29
C LEU A 454 4.84 -2.22 -25.44
N ALA A 455 6.06 -1.93 -25.91
CA ALA A 455 6.94 -0.89 -25.37
C ALA A 455 6.98 -0.81 -23.83
N GLN A 456 7.18 -1.96 -23.17
CA GLN A 456 7.16 -2.05 -21.70
C GLN A 456 8.29 -1.26 -21.03
N ASP A 457 9.26 -0.82 -21.80
CA ASP A 457 10.37 0.06 -21.42
C ASP A 457 10.01 1.55 -21.42
N LEU A 458 8.80 1.92 -21.88
CA LEU A 458 8.24 3.26 -21.64
C LEU A 458 7.74 3.38 -20.21
N LEU A 459 8.66 3.77 -19.33
CA LEU A 459 8.42 3.79 -17.90
C LEU A 459 7.77 5.08 -17.41
N GLY A 460 7.73 6.16 -18.18
CA GLY A 460 7.28 7.48 -17.72
C GLY A 460 8.16 8.04 -16.61
N TYR A 461 7.52 8.62 -15.58
CA TYR A 461 8.20 9.31 -14.48
C TYR A 461 7.36 9.27 -13.20
N LEU A 462 7.96 9.59 -12.07
CA LEU A 462 7.26 9.73 -10.80
C LEU A 462 7.10 11.20 -10.45
N THR A 463 5.97 11.52 -9.84
CA THR A 463 5.64 12.82 -9.25
C THR A 463 5.55 12.67 -7.74
N ALA A 464 6.22 13.54 -7.00
CA ALA A 464 6.15 13.62 -5.56
C ALA A 464 5.58 14.98 -5.13
N TYR A 465 4.45 14.96 -4.43
CA TYR A 465 3.71 16.15 -4.02
C TYR A 465 3.77 16.32 -2.50
N ASP A 466 4.07 17.53 -2.00
CA ASP A 466 3.98 17.83 -0.56
C ASP A 466 2.53 17.64 -0.11
N THR A 467 2.32 16.80 0.90
CA THR A 467 0.99 16.48 1.44
C THR A 467 0.39 17.58 2.29
N ARG A 468 1.20 18.57 2.71
CA ARG A 468 0.73 19.75 3.44
C ARG A 468 0.19 20.82 2.49
N GLU A 469 0.72 20.86 1.27
CA GLU A 469 0.34 21.81 0.25
C GLU A 469 0.36 21.15 -1.13
N LEU A 470 -0.75 20.53 -1.49
CA LEU A 470 -0.83 19.76 -2.72
C LEU A 470 -0.86 20.68 -3.95
N ARG A 471 0.24 20.69 -4.72
CA ARG A 471 0.37 21.44 -5.97
C ARG A 471 0.62 20.49 -7.15
N LEU A 472 -0.43 20.10 -7.85
CA LEU A 472 -0.32 19.23 -9.03
C LEU A 472 0.56 19.80 -10.16
N PRO A 473 0.58 21.12 -10.43
CA PRO A 473 1.43 21.68 -11.49
C PRO A 473 2.94 21.57 -11.24
N ASP A 474 3.35 21.46 -9.97
CA ASP A 474 4.74 21.63 -9.54
C ASP A 474 5.20 20.44 -8.66
N PRO A 475 5.22 19.20 -9.19
CA PRO A 475 5.75 18.06 -8.46
C PRO A 475 7.28 18.05 -8.47
N VAL A 476 7.88 17.44 -7.45
CA VAL A 476 9.25 16.93 -7.59
C VAL A 476 9.21 15.72 -8.54
N GLU A 477 10.02 15.75 -9.59
CA GLU A 477 10.10 14.68 -10.58
C GLU A 477 11.24 13.69 -10.27
N LEU A 478 10.95 12.40 -10.42
CA LEU A 478 11.91 11.30 -10.36
C LEU A 478 11.68 10.35 -11.55
N TRP A 479 12.67 9.51 -11.87
CA TRP A 479 12.59 8.56 -12.97
C TRP A 479 12.79 7.12 -12.49
N PRO A 480 11.94 6.18 -12.93
CA PRO A 480 12.06 4.78 -12.51
C PRO A 480 13.34 4.13 -13.07
N ARG A 481 13.87 3.16 -12.33
CA ARG A 481 14.94 2.24 -12.73
C ARG A 481 14.46 0.82 -12.45
N ILE A 482 14.08 0.09 -13.50
CA ILE A 482 13.85 -1.35 -13.34
C ILE A 482 15.21 -2.00 -13.16
N LEU A 483 15.44 -2.59 -11.99
CA LEU A 483 16.68 -3.30 -11.70
C LEU A 483 16.80 -4.54 -12.60
N GLN A 484 18.02 -4.88 -12.98
CA GLN A 484 18.36 -6.01 -13.86
C GLN A 484 19.54 -6.78 -13.25
N ARG A 485 19.42 -7.18 -11.99
CA ARG A 485 20.46 -7.95 -11.29
C ARG A 485 20.31 -9.43 -11.65
N GLU A 486 21.28 -9.97 -12.39
CA GLU A 486 21.23 -11.33 -12.96
C GLU A 486 20.78 -12.43 -11.97
N PRO A 487 21.35 -12.56 -10.74
CA PRO A 487 20.89 -13.58 -9.80
C PRO A 487 19.42 -13.38 -9.35
N HIS A 488 18.96 -12.13 -9.31
CA HIS A 488 17.56 -11.84 -8.96
C HIS A 488 16.60 -12.13 -10.12
N LEU A 489 17.00 -11.85 -11.36
CA LEU A 489 16.25 -12.24 -12.55
C LEU A 489 16.09 -13.77 -12.62
N ALA A 490 17.17 -14.50 -12.38
CA ALA A 490 17.14 -15.96 -12.26
C ALA A 490 16.19 -16.45 -11.16
N ALA A 491 16.21 -15.79 -9.99
CA ALA A 491 15.33 -16.14 -8.87
C ALA A 491 13.83 -15.91 -9.15
N VAL A 492 13.48 -14.97 -10.05
CA VAL A 492 12.09 -14.72 -10.46
C VAL A 492 11.50 -15.89 -11.26
N GLU A 493 12.33 -16.66 -11.97
CA GLU A 493 11.92 -17.81 -12.79
C GLU A 493 11.66 -19.09 -11.99
N LEU A 494 12.01 -19.11 -10.70
CA LEU A 494 11.79 -20.26 -9.83
C LEU A 494 10.30 -20.56 -9.63
N ARG A 495 9.96 -21.85 -9.63
CA ARG A 495 8.60 -22.35 -9.40
C ARG A 495 8.57 -23.15 -8.10
N THR A 496 7.51 -22.99 -7.32
CA THR A 496 7.23 -23.89 -6.19
C THR A 496 6.34 -25.05 -6.65
N GLU A 497 6.80 -26.29 -6.44
CA GLU A 497 5.96 -27.49 -6.58
C GLU A 497 5.40 -27.94 -5.22
N GLY A 498 4.13 -28.36 -5.19
CA GLY A 498 3.49 -28.98 -4.01
C GLY A 498 2.23 -28.27 -3.50
N GLN A 499 1.29 -29.06 -2.97
CA GLN A 499 0.04 -28.56 -2.37
C GLN A 499 0.33 -27.80 -1.06
N GLY A 500 -0.34 -26.65 -0.86
CA GLY A 500 -0.29 -25.89 0.39
C GLY A 500 0.89 -24.92 0.55
N ARG A 501 1.81 -24.81 -0.42
CA ARG A 501 2.88 -23.80 -0.41
C ARG A 501 2.52 -22.60 -1.30
N SER A 502 3.10 -21.44 -0.98
CA SER A 502 3.04 -20.29 -1.89
C SER A 502 3.70 -20.65 -3.24
N PRO A 503 3.05 -20.36 -4.38
CA PRO A 503 3.64 -20.57 -5.72
C PRO A 503 5.00 -19.90 -5.93
N ARG A 504 5.38 -18.95 -5.06
CA ARG A 504 6.59 -18.12 -5.14
C ARG A 504 7.54 -18.30 -3.95
N GLN A 505 7.33 -19.33 -3.13
CA GLN A 505 8.14 -19.58 -1.93
C GLN A 505 9.63 -19.70 -2.26
N GLU A 506 9.98 -20.36 -3.36
CA GLU A 506 11.37 -20.55 -3.78
C GLU A 506 12.02 -19.22 -4.20
N SER A 507 11.34 -18.40 -4.99
CA SER A 507 11.80 -17.04 -5.34
C SER A 507 12.00 -16.16 -4.10
N LEU A 508 11.12 -16.25 -3.10
CA LEU A 508 11.25 -15.49 -1.85
C LEU A 508 12.45 -15.97 -1.02
N ASN A 509 12.70 -17.27 -0.99
CA ASN A 509 13.86 -17.85 -0.32
C ASN A 509 15.17 -17.39 -0.97
N ALA A 510 15.27 -17.46 -2.30
CA ALA A 510 16.42 -16.95 -3.05
C ALA A 510 16.62 -15.44 -2.81
N ARG A 511 15.54 -14.64 -2.87
CA ARG A 511 15.61 -13.20 -2.58
C ARG A 511 16.18 -12.89 -1.20
N LYS A 512 15.71 -13.57 -0.15
CA LYS A 512 16.21 -13.35 1.22
C LYS A 512 17.71 -13.59 1.31
N LEU A 513 18.21 -14.63 0.65
CA LEU A 513 19.65 -14.93 0.61
C LEU A 513 20.42 -13.84 -0.14
N LEU A 514 19.94 -13.41 -1.32
CA LEU A 514 20.61 -12.40 -2.13
C LEU A 514 20.61 -10.99 -1.49
N ASP A 515 19.51 -10.58 -0.87
CA ASP A 515 19.36 -9.24 -0.27
C ASP A 515 20.08 -9.14 1.11
N ALA A 516 20.25 -10.25 1.84
CA ALA A 516 20.78 -10.24 3.21
C ALA A 516 22.22 -9.72 3.35
N PRO A 517 23.20 -10.10 2.52
CA PRO A 517 24.57 -9.55 2.58
C PRO A 517 24.58 -8.02 2.52
N GLN A 518 23.83 -7.44 1.59
CA GLN A 518 23.72 -5.99 1.41
C GLN A 518 23.06 -5.32 2.62
N LEU A 519 21.97 -5.90 3.14
CA LEU A 519 21.27 -5.37 4.32
C LEU A 519 22.10 -5.43 5.61
N LEU A 520 22.95 -6.44 5.75
CA LEU A 520 23.80 -6.64 6.92
C LEU A 520 25.17 -5.95 6.80
N GLY A 521 25.50 -5.38 5.64
CA GLY A 521 26.83 -4.83 5.36
C GLY A 521 27.93 -5.90 5.41
N ARG A 522 27.62 -7.14 4.99
CA ARG A 522 28.54 -8.29 5.01
C ARG A 522 28.69 -8.87 3.61
N SER A 523 29.83 -9.48 3.32
CA SER A 523 30.07 -10.16 2.04
C SER A 523 29.59 -11.62 2.04
N LEU A 524 29.63 -12.31 3.19
CA LEU A 524 29.27 -13.72 3.32
C LEU A 524 28.30 -13.96 4.50
N LEU A 525 27.39 -14.91 4.32
CA LEU A 525 26.48 -15.41 5.35
C LEU A 525 27.02 -16.70 5.98
N SER A 526 26.80 -16.91 7.28
CA SER A 526 27.07 -18.22 7.86
C SER A 526 26.06 -19.26 7.33
N PRO A 527 26.45 -20.54 7.14
CA PRO A 527 25.52 -21.58 6.68
C PRO A 527 24.27 -21.72 7.54
N SER A 528 24.41 -21.60 8.87
CA SER A 528 23.29 -21.67 9.81
C SER A 528 22.32 -20.52 9.62
N PHE A 529 22.82 -19.29 9.48
CA PHE A 529 21.98 -18.12 9.25
C PHE A 529 21.31 -18.18 7.88
N ALA A 530 22.04 -18.55 6.82
CA ALA A 530 21.47 -18.75 5.49
C ALA A 530 20.34 -19.79 5.52
N ARG A 531 20.52 -20.92 6.23
CA ARG A 531 19.45 -21.91 6.41
C ARG A 531 18.25 -21.35 7.16
N SER A 532 18.45 -20.53 8.20
CA SER A 532 17.37 -19.90 8.97
C SER A 532 16.54 -18.90 8.16
N LEU A 533 17.11 -18.31 7.09
CA LEU A 533 16.36 -17.44 6.18
C LEU A 533 15.38 -18.22 5.29
N LEU A 534 15.67 -19.50 5.02
CA LEU A 534 14.84 -20.36 4.17
C LEU A 534 13.54 -20.79 4.88
N SER A 535 12.42 -20.49 4.25
CA SER A 535 11.13 -21.08 4.59
C SER A 535 10.98 -22.41 3.84
N ALA A 536 11.69 -23.43 4.33
CA ALA A 536 11.74 -24.80 3.80
C ALA A 536 11.46 -25.84 4.91
N PRO A 537 10.97 -27.06 4.59
CA PRO A 537 10.76 -28.13 5.56
C PRO A 537 11.95 -28.35 6.48
N LYS A 538 11.68 -28.70 7.75
CA LYS A 538 12.73 -28.89 8.78
C LYS A 538 13.80 -29.91 8.38
N HIS A 539 13.47 -30.90 7.56
CA HIS A 539 14.39 -31.93 7.09
C HIS A 539 15.18 -31.53 5.83
N GLU A 540 14.78 -30.48 5.13
CA GLU A 540 15.49 -29.97 3.96
C GLU A 540 16.63 -29.06 4.41
N GLY A 541 17.88 -29.48 4.17
CA GLY A 541 19.08 -28.69 4.46
C GLY A 541 19.33 -27.57 3.44
N LEU A 542 20.28 -26.68 3.74
CA LEU A 542 20.66 -25.59 2.82
C LEU A 542 21.22 -26.15 1.50
N ASP A 543 22.18 -27.07 1.57
CA ASP A 543 22.75 -27.70 0.37
C ASP A 543 21.71 -28.47 -0.44
N GLN A 544 20.83 -29.23 0.22
CA GLN A 544 19.74 -29.95 -0.45
C GLN A 544 18.81 -28.99 -1.20
N TRP A 545 18.46 -27.86 -0.57
CA TRP A 545 17.64 -26.82 -1.19
C TRP A 545 18.34 -26.19 -2.40
N LEU A 546 19.63 -25.84 -2.27
CA LEU A 546 20.46 -25.28 -3.35
C LEU A 546 20.61 -26.26 -4.52
N ASP A 547 20.84 -27.54 -4.23
CA ASP A 547 21.01 -28.58 -5.24
C ASP A 547 19.72 -28.87 -6.01
N ALA A 548 18.56 -28.57 -5.44
CA ALA A 548 17.25 -28.72 -6.08
C ALA A 548 16.89 -27.56 -7.04
N LEU A 549 17.59 -26.42 -6.99
CA LEU A 549 17.26 -25.23 -7.79
C LEU A 549 17.20 -25.46 -9.31
N PRO A 550 18.11 -26.24 -9.94
CA PRO A 550 18.02 -26.54 -11.37
C PRO A 550 16.71 -27.21 -11.78
N ALA A 551 16.15 -28.07 -10.92
CA ALA A 551 14.89 -28.76 -11.17
C ALA A 551 13.66 -27.87 -10.89
N ARG A 552 13.81 -26.85 -10.04
CA ARG A 552 12.75 -25.90 -9.67
C ARG A 552 12.67 -24.68 -10.58
N SER A 553 13.62 -24.52 -11.50
CA SER A 553 13.62 -23.45 -12.49
C SER A 553 12.85 -23.87 -13.74
N GLY A 554 12.18 -22.92 -14.40
CA GLY A 554 11.66 -23.15 -15.75
C GLY A 554 12.76 -23.40 -16.79
N VAL A 555 13.99 -22.97 -16.50
CA VAL A 555 15.19 -23.15 -17.32
C VAL A 555 16.31 -23.73 -16.43
N PRO A 556 16.68 -25.02 -16.59
CA PRO A 556 17.65 -25.67 -15.69
C PRO A 556 19.03 -25.00 -15.63
N GLU A 557 19.49 -24.41 -16.73
CA GLU A 557 20.73 -23.63 -16.81
C GLU A 557 20.69 -22.43 -15.88
N THR A 558 19.60 -21.66 -15.91
CA THR A 558 19.36 -20.52 -15.00
C THR A 558 19.36 -20.97 -13.55
N GLY A 559 18.75 -22.13 -13.25
CA GLY A 559 18.73 -22.69 -11.90
C GLY A 559 20.12 -23.14 -11.42
N ARG A 560 20.99 -23.65 -12.31
CA ARG A 560 22.39 -23.96 -11.98
C ARG A 560 23.19 -22.70 -11.71
N HIS A 561 23.06 -21.69 -12.56
CA HIS A 561 23.72 -20.40 -12.35
C HIS A 561 23.31 -19.78 -11.00
N LEU A 562 22.01 -19.73 -10.70
CA LEU A 562 21.52 -19.20 -9.43
C LEU A 562 22.05 -19.99 -8.22
N LYS A 563 22.12 -21.32 -8.32
CA LYS A 563 22.72 -22.16 -7.27
C LYS A 563 24.16 -21.74 -7.00
N ASP A 564 24.96 -21.53 -8.04
CA ASP A 564 26.38 -21.18 -7.90
C ASP A 564 26.56 -19.79 -7.27
N GLU A 565 25.75 -18.81 -7.70
CA GLU A 565 25.71 -17.46 -7.11
C GLU A 565 25.33 -17.50 -5.62
N LEU A 566 24.30 -18.29 -5.26
CA LEU A 566 23.86 -18.43 -3.88
C LEU A 566 24.88 -19.19 -3.02
N ARG A 567 25.62 -20.16 -3.58
CA ARG A 567 26.73 -20.82 -2.87
C ARG A 567 27.88 -19.84 -2.62
N ALA A 568 28.17 -18.94 -3.56
CA ALA A 568 29.27 -17.98 -3.44
C ALA A 568 29.08 -16.96 -2.29
N ILE A 569 27.83 -16.68 -1.89
CA ILE A 569 27.53 -15.76 -0.79
C ILE A 569 27.44 -16.46 0.59
N VAL A 570 27.61 -17.78 0.64
CA VAL A 570 27.63 -18.56 1.88
C VAL A 570 29.07 -18.89 2.23
N ALA A 571 29.48 -18.58 3.46
CA ALA A 571 30.82 -18.90 3.95
C ALA A 571 31.05 -20.42 3.96
N PRO A 572 32.29 -20.89 3.68
CA PRO A 572 32.63 -22.29 3.83
C PRO A 572 32.40 -22.73 5.28
N GLU A 573 31.98 -23.98 5.47
CA GLU A 573 31.55 -24.50 6.77
C GLU A 573 32.70 -24.54 7.79
N ARG A 574 32.88 -23.44 8.53
CA ARG A 574 33.68 -23.36 9.76
C ARG A 574 33.15 -22.25 10.64
N GLU A 575 32.44 -22.65 11.69
CA GLU A 575 32.51 -22.04 13.02
C GLU A 575 31.72 -22.95 13.97
N SER A 576 32.33 -23.34 15.10
CA SER A 576 31.55 -23.86 16.23
C SER A 576 30.48 -22.83 16.57
N LEU A 577 29.23 -23.26 16.75
CA LEU A 577 28.19 -22.36 17.25
C LEU A 577 28.74 -21.61 18.46
N PRO A 578 28.64 -20.27 18.51
CA PRO A 578 29.02 -19.54 19.71
C PRO A 578 28.24 -20.13 20.88
N THR A 579 28.90 -20.33 22.02
CA THR A 579 28.24 -20.81 23.24
C THR A 579 27.01 -19.94 23.49
N PRO A 580 25.80 -20.53 23.64
CA PRO A 580 24.60 -19.75 23.89
C PRO A 580 24.82 -18.80 25.06
N LEU A 581 24.65 -17.50 24.80
CA LEU A 581 24.69 -16.48 25.85
C LEU A 581 23.35 -16.53 26.58
N THR A 582 23.30 -17.35 27.62
CA THR A 582 22.18 -17.41 28.56
C THR A 582 22.64 -16.95 29.94
N TYR A 583 21.73 -16.34 30.71
CA TYR A 583 22.01 -16.03 32.10
C TYR A 583 21.99 -17.34 32.90
N PRO A 584 23.04 -17.69 33.66
CA PRO A 584 23.07 -18.91 34.45
C PRO A 584 21.89 -19.08 35.42
N GLN A 585 21.22 -17.97 35.77
CA GLN A 585 20.01 -17.92 36.58
C GLN A 585 18.78 -18.49 35.85
N THR A 586 18.64 -18.28 34.54
CA THR A 586 17.46 -18.71 33.77
C THR A 586 17.49 -20.20 33.45
N ALA A 587 18.67 -20.82 33.45
CA ALA A 587 18.87 -22.26 33.21
C ALA A 587 18.65 -23.14 34.46
N ARG A 588 17.81 -22.71 35.42
CA ARG A 588 17.55 -23.42 36.69
C ARG A 588 16.10 -23.84 36.80
N ARG A 589 15.83 -25.01 37.39
CA ARG A 589 14.47 -25.47 37.66
C ARG A 589 13.66 -24.49 38.51
N SER A 590 14.31 -23.79 39.45
CA SER A 590 13.66 -22.77 40.27
C SER A 590 13.14 -21.58 39.44
N PHE A 591 13.90 -21.16 38.41
CA PHE A 591 13.46 -20.11 37.49
C PHE A 591 12.30 -20.60 36.63
N GLU A 592 12.41 -21.80 36.05
CA GLU A 592 11.35 -22.40 35.24
C GLU A 592 10.03 -22.53 36.01
N VAL A 593 10.07 -23.01 37.26
CA VAL A 593 8.88 -23.11 38.12
C VAL A 593 8.30 -21.73 38.44
N ALA A 594 9.15 -20.74 38.72
CA ALA A 594 8.70 -19.37 38.95
C ALA A 594 8.01 -18.80 37.71
N TYR A 595 8.59 -19.02 36.52
CA TYR A 595 8.05 -18.57 35.25
C TYR A 595 6.66 -19.13 35.00
N TRP A 596 6.47 -20.45 35.10
CA TRP A 596 5.16 -21.06 34.90
C TRP A 596 4.11 -20.61 35.93
N LYS A 597 4.51 -20.42 37.20
CA LYS A 597 3.60 -19.89 38.23
C LYS A 597 3.20 -18.45 37.96
N THR A 598 4.15 -17.60 37.56
CA THR A 598 3.85 -16.21 37.20
C THR A 598 2.89 -16.14 36.01
N ILE A 599 3.07 -16.99 34.98
CA ILE A 599 2.11 -17.08 33.87
C ILE A 599 0.72 -17.47 34.39
N ALA A 600 0.62 -18.55 35.17
CA ALA A 600 -0.66 -19.01 35.70
C ALA A 600 -1.37 -17.94 36.55
N ASP A 601 -0.63 -17.26 37.43
CA ASP A 601 -1.15 -16.22 38.30
C ASP A 601 -1.69 -15.01 37.51
N LEU A 602 -1.01 -14.62 36.43
CA LEU A 602 -1.42 -13.52 35.55
C LEU A 602 -2.60 -13.90 34.65
N SER A 603 -2.63 -15.14 34.17
CA SER A 603 -3.61 -15.62 33.19
C SER A 603 -4.93 -16.06 33.81
N GLU A 604 -4.89 -16.83 34.90
CA GLU A 604 -6.05 -17.48 35.52
C GLU A 604 -6.38 -16.95 36.91
N GLY A 605 -5.53 -16.08 37.46
CA GLY A 605 -5.68 -15.55 38.81
C GLY A 605 -6.78 -14.49 38.93
N ARG A 606 -6.41 -13.34 39.47
CA ARG A 606 -7.36 -12.30 39.90
C ARG A 606 -7.77 -11.30 38.82
N PHE A 607 -7.20 -11.38 37.61
CA PHE A 607 -7.41 -10.42 36.54
C PHE A 607 -8.05 -11.12 35.33
N LEU A 608 -9.33 -10.89 35.11
CA LEU A 608 -10.14 -11.57 34.10
C LEU A 608 -10.54 -10.64 32.95
N THR A 609 -10.92 -9.40 33.23
CA THR A 609 -11.39 -8.42 32.22
C THR A 609 -10.25 -7.50 31.76
N LYS A 610 -9.36 -8.08 30.95
CA LYS A 610 -8.06 -7.49 30.59
C LYS A 610 -8.01 -6.90 29.16
N ASN A 611 -9.12 -6.82 28.42
CA ASN A 611 -9.11 -6.09 27.15
C ASN A 611 -9.30 -4.58 27.38
N ASN A 612 -8.79 -3.75 26.47
CA ASN A 612 -8.95 -2.28 26.57
C ASN A 612 -10.40 -1.81 26.45
N ALA A 613 -11.23 -2.54 25.70
CA ALA A 613 -12.65 -2.24 25.52
C ALA A 613 -13.53 -2.71 26.69
N ASP A 614 -12.99 -3.46 27.65
CA ASP A 614 -13.79 -4.06 28.72
C ASP A 614 -14.33 -3.05 29.74
N CYS A 615 -15.50 -3.29 30.33
CA CYS A 615 -16.40 -4.40 30.01
C CYS A 615 -17.31 -4.05 28.81
N VAL A 616 -17.41 -4.95 27.83
CA VAL A 616 -18.34 -4.78 26.70
C VAL A 616 -19.79 -4.88 27.18
N LEU A 617 -20.64 -3.94 26.77
CA LEU A 617 -21.99 -3.72 27.29
C LEU A 617 -23.09 -4.52 26.56
N ASP A 618 -22.75 -5.34 25.57
CA ASP A 618 -23.75 -6.17 24.90
C ASP A 618 -24.30 -7.27 25.82
N SER A 619 -25.53 -7.72 25.51
CA SER A 619 -26.22 -8.69 26.36
C SER A 619 -25.51 -10.04 26.49
N PRO A 620 -24.98 -10.66 25.40
CA PRO A 620 -24.22 -11.90 25.51
C PRO A 620 -23.04 -11.78 26.48
N THR A 621 -22.21 -10.74 26.31
CA THR A 621 -21.01 -10.55 27.14
C THR A 621 -21.37 -10.36 28.60
N GLN A 622 -22.33 -9.48 28.90
CA GLN A 622 -22.71 -9.16 30.27
C GLN A 622 -23.20 -10.38 31.07
N LYS A 623 -23.79 -11.39 30.41
CA LYS A 623 -24.24 -12.63 31.07
C LYS A 623 -23.10 -13.56 31.50
N HIS A 624 -21.95 -13.47 30.85
CA HIS A 624 -20.81 -14.36 31.10
C HIS A 624 -19.74 -13.74 32.01
N LEU A 625 -19.81 -12.43 32.26
CA LEU A 625 -18.86 -11.74 33.14
C LEU A 625 -18.99 -12.24 34.58
N ARG A 626 -17.86 -12.57 35.21
CA ARG A 626 -17.81 -12.88 36.64
C ARG A 626 -17.97 -11.63 37.52
N HIS A 627 -17.55 -10.48 37.01
CA HIS A 627 -17.71 -9.16 37.61
C HIS A 627 -17.74 -8.09 36.53
N HIS A 628 -18.35 -6.94 36.85
CA HIS A 628 -18.63 -5.86 35.89
C HIS A 628 -17.68 -4.67 36.05
N HIS A 629 -16.39 -4.94 36.20
CA HIS A 629 -15.34 -3.92 36.22
C HIS A 629 -14.15 -4.39 35.40
N ARG A 630 -13.37 -3.44 34.87
CA ARG A 630 -12.17 -3.67 34.06
C ARG A 630 -10.93 -3.88 34.96
N ASP A 631 -10.20 -4.96 34.71
CA ASP A 631 -9.02 -5.36 35.51
C ASP A 631 -7.69 -4.84 35.00
N LEU A 632 -7.66 -4.24 33.81
CA LEU A 632 -6.42 -3.79 33.19
C LEU A 632 -5.68 -2.72 34.04
N ASN A 633 -6.43 -1.83 34.69
CA ASN A 633 -5.83 -0.84 35.59
C ASN A 633 -5.23 -1.48 36.86
N PRO A 634 -5.98 -2.32 37.62
CA PRO A 634 -5.42 -3.13 38.70
C PRO A 634 -4.17 -3.94 38.30
N LEU A 635 -4.17 -4.57 37.13
CA LEU A 635 -3.03 -5.32 36.62
C LEU A 635 -1.80 -4.41 36.41
N GLY A 636 -1.98 -3.25 35.78
CA GLY A 636 -0.88 -2.29 35.61
C GLY A 636 -0.30 -1.78 36.95
N ASN A 637 -1.13 -1.57 37.96
CA ASN A 637 -0.66 -1.20 39.30
C ASN A 637 0.17 -2.32 39.92
N TYR A 638 -0.29 -3.57 39.80
CA TYR A 638 0.44 -4.74 40.30
C TYR A 638 1.84 -4.86 39.66
N LEU A 639 1.96 -4.67 38.35
CA LEU A 639 3.24 -4.73 37.65
C LEU A 639 4.19 -3.61 38.12
N LEU A 640 3.70 -2.37 38.26
CA LEU A 640 4.53 -1.28 38.79
C LEU A 640 5.00 -1.55 40.22
N ASP A 641 4.12 -2.06 41.08
CA ASP A 641 4.45 -2.39 42.48
C ASP A 641 5.47 -3.53 42.56
N TYR A 642 5.37 -4.52 41.66
CA TYR A 642 6.38 -5.56 41.51
C TYR A 642 7.76 -4.96 41.24
N TYR A 643 7.89 -4.10 40.22
CA TYR A 643 9.18 -3.51 39.88
C TYR A 643 9.73 -2.58 40.96
N ARG A 644 8.88 -1.76 41.60
CA ARG A 644 9.30 -0.93 42.74
C ARG A 644 9.86 -1.80 43.87
N THR A 645 9.24 -2.94 44.14
CA THR A 645 9.70 -3.91 45.13
C THR A 645 11.06 -4.48 44.75
N GLN A 646 11.26 -4.92 43.50
CA GLN A 646 12.54 -5.43 43.03
C GLN A 646 13.66 -4.37 43.09
N VAL A 647 13.37 -3.15 42.64
CA VAL A 647 14.29 -2.01 42.68
C VAL A 647 14.69 -1.66 44.11
N LYS A 648 13.73 -1.67 45.05
CA LYS A 648 13.99 -1.46 46.47
C LYS A 648 14.88 -2.57 47.04
N ALA A 649 14.59 -3.83 46.73
CA ALA A 649 15.39 -4.97 47.18
C ALA A 649 16.84 -4.92 46.66
N ALA A 650 17.04 -4.39 45.44
CA ALA A 650 18.36 -4.18 44.85
C ALA A 650 19.10 -2.93 45.39
N GLY A 651 18.44 -2.10 46.22
CA GLY A 651 19.01 -0.84 46.72
C GLY A 651 19.16 0.24 45.63
N MET A 652 18.33 0.21 44.58
CA MET A 652 18.49 1.04 43.37
C MET A 652 17.39 2.09 43.17
N THR A 653 16.58 2.40 44.19
CA THR A 653 15.42 3.31 44.11
C THR A 653 15.74 4.72 43.56
N LYS A 654 16.97 5.22 43.75
CA LYS A 654 17.39 6.53 43.22
C LYS A 654 17.98 6.48 41.80
N ARG A 655 18.18 5.28 41.24
CA ARG A 655 18.91 5.06 39.98
C ARG A 655 18.03 4.50 38.88
N VAL A 656 17.06 3.66 39.24
CA VAL A 656 16.14 3.01 38.30
C VAL A 656 14.86 3.82 38.25
N LEU A 657 14.40 4.11 37.03
CA LEU A 657 13.12 4.75 36.81
C LEU A 657 12.04 3.67 36.71
N VAL A 658 10.94 3.84 37.47
CA VAL A 658 9.73 3.00 37.40
C VAL A 658 8.53 3.94 37.36
N GLY A 659 7.78 3.93 36.27
CA GLY A 659 6.65 4.82 36.09
C GLY A 659 5.76 4.43 34.92
N ASP A 660 4.83 5.30 34.56
CA ASP A 660 3.92 5.09 33.43
C ASP A 660 3.83 6.28 32.48
N LEU A 661 3.43 6.01 31.24
CA LEU A 661 3.13 6.99 30.20
C LEU A 661 1.61 6.97 29.97
N PRO A 662 0.83 7.85 30.64
CA PRO A 662 -0.61 7.90 30.48
C PRO A 662 -1.02 8.61 29.17
N PHE A 663 -2.11 8.15 28.54
CA PHE A 663 -2.70 8.75 27.34
C PHE A 663 -4.19 8.44 27.19
N ARG A 664 -4.84 9.15 26.26
CA ARG A 664 -6.26 8.97 25.91
C ARG A 664 -6.40 8.06 24.70
N TRP A 665 -7.46 7.26 24.67
CA TRP A 665 -7.86 6.52 23.48
C TRP A 665 -8.68 7.45 22.60
N LYS A 666 -8.05 8.00 21.56
CA LYS A 666 -8.72 8.83 20.56
C LYS A 666 -9.21 7.95 19.40
N THR A 667 -10.47 8.10 19.04
CA THR A 667 -11.12 7.39 17.93
C THR A 667 -11.88 8.37 17.05
N ASP A 668 -12.04 8.02 15.78
CA ASP A 668 -12.86 8.78 14.83
C ASP A 668 -14.35 8.44 14.94
N PHE A 669 -14.66 7.30 15.56
CA PHE A 669 -16.01 6.77 15.72
C PHE A 669 -16.34 6.55 17.21
N ASP A 670 -17.63 6.60 17.50
CA ASP A 670 -18.15 6.32 18.83
C ASP A 670 -18.38 4.81 19.01
N TYR A 671 -17.77 4.25 20.05
CA TYR A 671 -17.93 2.85 20.43
C TYR A 671 -18.69 2.73 21.75
N ALA A 672 -19.93 3.25 21.77
CA ALA A 672 -20.75 3.35 22.98
C ALA A 672 -21.13 2.01 23.63
N TRP A 673 -20.75 0.88 23.03
CA TRP A 673 -20.93 -0.46 23.59
C TRP A 673 -19.66 -1.01 24.26
N MET A 674 -18.52 -0.32 24.16
CA MET A 674 -17.27 -0.68 24.81
C MET A 674 -17.11 0.12 26.11
N GLY A 675 -17.30 -0.53 27.27
CA GLY A 675 -17.22 0.15 28.57
C GLY A 675 -15.87 0.80 28.82
N GLY A 676 -14.77 0.16 28.41
CA GLY A 676 -13.43 0.70 28.58
C GLY A 676 -13.19 1.97 27.77
N TRP A 677 -13.76 2.05 26.56
CA TRP A 677 -13.75 3.26 25.74
C TRP A 677 -14.59 4.38 26.38
N LEU A 678 -15.81 4.07 26.84
CA LEU A 678 -16.69 5.04 27.52
C LEU A 678 -16.02 5.66 28.75
N HIS A 679 -15.46 4.83 29.63
CA HIS A 679 -14.74 5.32 30.81
C HIS A 679 -13.51 6.15 30.43
N ASN A 680 -12.85 5.82 29.31
CA ASN A 680 -11.76 6.64 28.78
C ASN A 680 -12.25 8.02 28.31
N GLN A 681 -13.37 8.09 27.58
CA GLN A 681 -13.94 9.35 27.12
C GLN A 681 -14.49 10.21 28.27
N ALA A 682 -15.09 9.57 29.28
CA ALA A 682 -15.63 10.24 30.46
C ALA A 682 -14.56 10.76 31.44
N GLY A 683 -13.30 10.37 31.26
CA GLY A 683 -12.22 10.76 32.16
C GLY A 683 -11.99 9.84 33.35
N GLU A 684 -12.80 8.79 33.49
CA GLU A 684 -12.81 7.84 34.60
C GLU A 684 -11.68 6.81 34.50
N ALA A 685 -11.21 6.54 33.29
CA ALA A 685 -10.06 5.69 33.01
C ALA A 685 -9.07 6.38 32.06
N THR A 686 -7.82 5.91 32.06
CA THR A 686 -6.77 6.32 31.10
C THR A 686 -5.99 5.09 30.68
N GLU A 687 -5.55 5.07 29.43
CA GLU A 687 -4.59 4.06 28.97
C GLU A 687 -3.18 4.45 29.42
N ARG A 688 -2.30 3.46 29.61
CA ARG A 688 -0.92 3.73 30.04
C ARG A 688 0.03 2.63 29.60
N ASN A 689 1.22 3.04 29.16
CA ASN A 689 2.35 2.12 29.04
C ASN A 689 3.17 2.17 30.33
N LEU A 690 3.65 1.04 30.80
CA LEU A 690 4.52 0.96 31.98
C LEU A 690 5.98 0.96 31.51
N ILE A 691 6.83 1.74 32.17
CA ILE A 691 8.23 1.92 31.77
C ILE A 691 9.13 1.70 32.98
N VAL A 692 10.09 0.79 32.83
CA VAL A 692 11.19 0.55 33.76
C VAL A 692 12.51 0.78 33.03
N ALA A 693 13.26 1.82 33.40
CA ALA A 693 14.58 2.08 32.81
C ALA A 693 15.70 1.76 33.81
N ILE A 694 16.45 0.70 33.52
CA ILE A 694 17.57 0.21 34.31
C ILE A 694 18.86 0.76 33.72
N PRO A 695 19.67 1.53 34.49
CA PRO A 695 20.80 2.26 33.91
C PRO A 695 21.99 1.35 33.58
N GLY A 696 22.61 1.58 32.43
CA GLY A 696 23.91 1.01 32.05
C GLY A 696 25.07 1.98 32.27
N ARG A 697 26.22 1.65 31.69
CA ARG A 697 27.38 2.55 31.65
C ARG A 697 27.17 3.70 30.66
N ASP A 698 26.58 3.41 29.51
CA ASP A 698 26.15 4.38 28.51
C ASP A 698 24.64 4.65 28.65
N ARG A 699 24.28 5.91 28.88
CA ARG A 699 22.90 6.37 29.05
C ARG A 699 22.29 6.92 27.76
N SER A 700 23.09 7.04 26.69
CA SER A 700 22.66 7.56 25.39
C SER A 700 22.05 6.48 24.50
N GLU A 701 22.26 5.21 24.84
CA GLU A 701 21.71 4.06 24.15
C GLU A 701 20.87 3.21 25.11
N ALA A 702 19.89 2.50 24.55
CA ALA A 702 19.09 1.55 25.30
C ALA A 702 18.73 0.32 24.47
N VAL A 703 18.73 -0.85 25.13
CA VAL A 703 18.02 -2.04 24.64
C VAL A 703 16.60 -2.01 25.20
N ILE A 704 15.61 -1.93 24.33
CA ILE A 704 14.19 -1.94 24.72
C ILE A 704 13.65 -3.37 24.58
N MET A 705 13.18 -3.94 25.67
CA MET A 705 12.43 -5.18 25.72
C MET A 705 10.98 -4.85 26.08
N ALA A 706 10.04 -5.24 25.22
CA ALA A 706 8.65 -4.86 25.37
C ALA A 706 7.69 -6.03 25.17
N ASP A 707 6.58 -5.98 25.90
CA ASP A 707 5.38 -6.80 25.69
C ASP A 707 4.13 -5.91 25.65
N HIS A 708 2.94 -6.54 25.63
CA HIS A 708 1.70 -5.89 26.03
C HIS A 708 1.03 -6.71 27.14
N TYR A 709 0.27 -6.04 28.00
CA TYR A 709 -0.35 -6.68 29.17
C TYR A 709 -1.89 -6.74 29.08
N ASP A 710 -2.48 -6.18 28.03
CA ASP A 710 -3.86 -6.46 27.60
C ASP A 710 -3.96 -7.77 26.81
N THR A 711 -5.19 -8.25 26.63
CA THR A 711 -5.49 -9.54 25.98
C THR A 711 -6.58 -9.41 24.92
N ALA A 712 -6.47 -10.17 23.83
CA ALA A 712 -7.52 -10.32 22.81
C ALA A 712 -8.86 -10.81 23.37
N TYR A 713 -9.90 -10.73 22.54
CA TYR A 713 -11.15 -11.45 22.74
C TYR A 713 -11.08 -12.89 22.24
N MET A 714 -11.76 -13.80 22.94
CA MET A 714 -11.85 -15.22 22.58
C MET A 714 -12.75 -15.44 21.35
N GLU A 715 -12.14 -15.79 20.21
CA GLU A 715 -12.85 -16.07 18.95
C GLU A 715 -13.87 -17.22 19.11
N ASP A 716 -13.50 -18.28 19.82
CA ASP A 716 -14.34 -19.47 20.04
C ASP A 716 -15.58 -19.19 20.90
N ARG A 717 -15.52 -18.18 21.77
CA ARG A 717 -16.67 -17.70 22.55
C ARG A 717 -17.57 -16.76 21.77
N TYR A 718 -17.00 -16.03 20.81
CA TYR A 718 -17.72 -15.10 19.97
C TYR A 718 -18.41 -15.80 18.79
N GLU A 719 -17.69 -16.62 18.04
CA GLU A 719 -18.13 -17.15 16.74
C GLU A 719 -19.15 -18.30 16.88
N PRO A 720 -20.37 -18.16 16.33
CA PRO A 720 -21.38 -19.22 16.40
C PRO A 720 -20.93 -20.54 15.77
N SER A 721 -20.09 -20.46 14.73
CA SER A 721 -19.54 -21.64 14.05
C SER A 721 -18.58 -22.47 14.93
N GLN A 722 -18.08 -21.88 16.02
CA GLN A 722 -17.21 -22.54 17.01
C GLN A 722 -17.94 -22.87 18.31
N GLY A 723 -19.27 -22.67 18.36
CA GLY A 723 -20.08 -22.89 19.56
C GLY A 723 -20.23 -21.64 20.47
N GLY A 724 -19.77 -20.49 19.99
CA GLY A 724 -19.94 -19.20 20.66
C GLY A 724 -21.37 -18.65 20.57
N ASP A 725 -21.68 -17.65 21.39
CA ASP A 725 -22.98 -16.96 21.43
C ASP A 725 -22.88 -15.45 21.17
N GLY A 726 -21.72 -15.00 20.67
CA GLY A 726 -21.42 -13.59 20.41
C GLY A 726 -20.82 -12.84 21.60
N ALA A 727 -20.50 -13.51 22.71
CA ALA A 727 -19.85 -12.87 23.85
C ALA A 727 -18.39 -12.47 23.55
N ARG A 728 -18.04 -11.22 23.89
CA ARG A 728 -16.69 -10.67 23.78
C ARG A 728 -15.99 -10.77 25.13
N LEU A 729 -15.40 -11.92 25.39
CA LEU A 729 -14.71 -12.22 26.64
C LEU A 729 -13.20 -12.19 26.44
N ALA A 730 -12.51 -11.44 27.28
CA ALA A 730 -11.06 -11.37 27.27
C ALA A 730 -10.44 -12.77 27.46
N ALA A 731 -9.43 -13.07 26.65
CA ALA A 731 -8.67 -14.31 26.77
C ALA A 731 -7.86 -14.34 28.07
N ALA A 732 -7.52 -15.55 28.54
CA ALA A 732 -6.63 -15.71 29.69
C ALA A 732 -5.22 -15.14 29.38
N GLY A 733 -4.79 -15.23 28.11
CA GLY A 733 -3.57 -14.60 27.58
C GLY A 733 -2.26 -15.25 28.01
N ALA A 734 -2.23 -16.57 28.22
CA ALA A 734 -1.03 -17.26 28.72
C ALA A 734 0.14 -17.17 27.73
N ASP A 735 -0.11 -17.47 26.46
CA ASP A 735 0.83 -17.32 25.36
C ASP A 735 0.86 -15.89 24.83
N ASP A 736 -0.30 -15.25 24.69
CA ASP A 736 -0.47 -13.88 24.19
C ASP A 736 -1.16 -12.98 25.25
N ASN A 737 -0.41 -12.34 26.17
CA ASN A 737 1.05 -12.23 26.21
C ASN A 737 1.67 -12.30 27.63
N HIS A 738 1.01 -12.97 28.57
CA HIS A 738 1.49 -13.09 29.97
C HIS A 738 2.79 -13.87 30.08
N SER A 739 3.12 -14.72 29.10
CA SER A 739 4.45 -15.33 29.00
C SER A 739 5.57 -14.29 28.83
N ALA A 740 5.40 -13.30 27.95
CA ALA A 740 6.37 -12.21 27.82
C ALA A 740 6.38 -11.30 29.05
N THR A 741 5.21 -10.99 29.62
CA THR A 741 5.10 -10.26 30.90
C THR A 741 5.90 -10.93 32.01
N ALA A 742 5.73 -12.25 32.18
CA ALA A 742 6.50 -13.03 33.14
C ALA A 742 8.01 -13.01 32.85
N ALA A 743 8.40 -13.02 31.57
CA ALA A 743 9.80 -12.97 31.17
C ALA A 743 10.47 -11.63 31.55
N LEU A 744 9.78 -10.50 31.33
CA LEU A 744 10.28 -9.18 31.74
C LEU A 744 10.33 -9.05 33.27
N MET A 745 9.28 -9.50 33.97
CA MET A 745 9.24 -9.50 35.43
C MET A 745 10.43 -10.27 36.02
N LEU A 746 10.63 -11.52 35.61
CA LEU A 746 11.71 -12.37 36.14
C LEU A 746 13.10 -12.01 35.61
N GLY A 747 13.19 -11.30 34.48
CA GLY A 747 14.43 -10.74 33.95
C GLY A 747 14.92 -9.53 34.76
N ALA A 748 14.01 -8.71 35.29
CA ALA A 748 14.38 -7.47 35.98
C ALA A 748 15.39 -7.64 37.13
N PRO A 749 15.25 -8.62 38.07
CA PRO A 749 16.25 -8.84 39.11
C PRO A 749 17.66 -9.11 38.57
N ILE A 750 17.77 -9.82 37.44
CA ILE A 750 19.05 -10.12 36.77
C ILE A 750 19.66 -8.82 36.24
N PHE A 751 18.88 -8.02 35.51
CA PHE A 751 19.35 -6.74 34.95
C PHE A 751 19.72 -5.73 36.04
N LEU A 752 18.95 -5.67 37.14
CA LEU A 752 19.28 -4.86 38.31
C LEU A 752 20.61 -5.27 38.93
N GLU A 753 20.86 -6.57 39.08
CA GLU A 753 22.14 -7.07 39.59
C GLU A 753 23.31 -6.69 38.66
N LEU A 754 23.14 -6.84 37.34
CA LEU A 754 24.15 -6.47 36.35
C LEU A 754 24.42 -4.96 36.35
N SER A 755 23.37 -4.13 36.44
CA SER A 755 23.49 -2.68 36.56
C SER A 755 24.23 -2.26 37.83
N ARG A 756 23.88 -2.86 38.97
CA ARG A 756 24.56 -2.63 40.25
C ARG A 756 26.06 -2.96 40.18
N LYS A 757 26.42 -4.00 39.43
CA LYS A 757 27.81 -4.41 39.17
C LYS A 757 28.50 -3.62 38.05
N GLY A 758 27.81 -2.70 37.36
CA GLY A 758 28.37 -1.94 36.24
C GLY A 758 28.66 -2.79 35.00
N LEU A 759 27.94 -3.89 34.82
CA LEU A 759 28.14 -4.86 33.73
C LEU A 759 27.25 -4.59 32.52
N LEU A 760 26.21 -3.78 32.66
CA LEU A 760 25.40 -3.34 31.51
C LEU A 760 26.14 -2.28 30.71
N ALA A 761 26.34 -2.53 29.41
CA ALA A 761 26.99 -1.59 28.52
C ALA A 761 26.15 -0.33 28.32
N CYS A 762 24.84 -0.49 28.07
CA CYS A 762 23.86 0.58 27.89
C CYS A 762 22.62 0.36 28.76
N ASP A 763 21.67 1.31 28.75
CA ASP A 763 20.42 1.18 29.49
C ASP A 763 19.60 -0.04 28.99
N VAL A 764 18.86 -0.66 29.90
CA VAL A 764 17.87 -1.69 29.56
C VAL A 764 16.50 -1.18 29.97
N TRP A 765 15.58 -1.10 29.01
CA TRP A 765 14.22 -0.64 29.25
C TRP A 765 13.27 -1.84 29.17
N LEU A 766 12.47 -2.04 30.22
CA LEU A 766 11.38 -3.01 30.24
C LEU A 766 10.07 -2.25 30.09
N ILE A 767 9.30 -2.58 29.07
CA ILE A 767 8.10 -1.83 28.71
C ILE A 767 6.91 -2.78 28.63
N HIS A 768 5.84 -2.44 29.35
CA HIS A 768 4.55 -3.10 29.19
C HIS A 768 3.60 -2.16 28.47
N LEU A 769 3.20 -2.52 27.26
CA LEU A 769 2.30 -1.74 26.42
C LEU A 769 0.85 -2.10 26.72
N THR A 770 -0.07 -1.16 26.45
CA THR A 770 -1.51 -1.45 26.50
C THR A 770 -2.18 -1.17 25.17
N GLY A 771 -3.25 -1.89 24.86
CA GLY A 771 -4.04 -1.70 23.65
C GLY A 771 -3.31 -2.17 22.41
N GLU A 772 -2.49 -3.22 22.53
CA GLU A 772 -1.99 -3.92 21.35
C GLU A 772 -3.17 -4.48 20.55
N GLU A 773 -4.13 -5.03 21.28
CA GLU A 773 -5.17 -5.88 20.74
C GLU A 773 -6.29 -5.09 20.07
N PHE A 774 -7.00 -5.74 19.16
CA PHE A 774 -8.23 -5.18 18.61
C PHE A 774 -9.25 -4.99 19.76
N PRO A 775 -9.98 -3.85 19.83
CA PRO A 775 -10.14 -2.78 18.83
C PRO A 775 -9.16 -1.59 18.95
N ALA A 776 -8.35 -1.52 20.00
CA ALA A 776 -7.46 -0.39 20.27
C ALA A 776 -6.28 -0.33 19.27
N ASP A 777 -5.83 -1.50 18.81
CA ASP A 777 -4.89 -1.72 17.71
C ASP A 777 -3.59 -0.91 17.85
N CYS A 778 -2.63 -1.54 18.54
CA CYS A 778 -1.30 -0.99 18.79
C CYS A 778 -1.32 0.39 19.48
N LEU A 779 -2.36 0.73 20.24
CA LEU A 779 -2.54 2.06 20.83
C LEU A 779 -1.34 2.50 21.67
N GLY A 780 -0.87 1.64 22.58
CA GLY A 780 0.28 1.92 23.43
C GLY A 780 1.59 2.00 22.67
N SER A 781 1.84 1.08 21.73
CA SER A 781 3.06 1.10 20.91
C SER A 781 3.11 2.35 20.03
N ARG A 782 1.98 2.75 19.43
CA ARG A 782 1.85 4.01 18.68
C ARG A 782 2.24 5.19 19.56
N LYS A 783 1.62 5.36 20.73
CA LYS A 783 1.94 6.48 21.62
C LYS A 783 3.41 6.52 22.06
N LEU A 784 3.99 5.36 22.38
CA LEU A 784 5.39 5.28 22.77
C LEU A 784 6.31 5.67 21.60
N CYS A 785 6.11 5.09 20.42
CA CYS A 785 6.90 5.36 19.22
C CYS A 785 6.80 6.84 18.80
N GLU A 786 5.60 7.42 18.82
CA GLU A 786 5.39 8.85 18.58
C GLU A 786 6.23 9.69 19.53
N SER A 787 6.20 9.38 20.83
CA SER A 787 6.86 10.20 21.85
C SER A 787 8.39 10.07 21.79
N LEU A 788 8.89 8.88 21.42
CA LEU A 788 10.32 8.65 21.19
C LEU A 788 10.81 9.41 19.96
N VAL A 789 10.11 9.28 18.83
CA VAL A 789 10.49 9.93 17.55
C VAL A 789 10.41 11.46 17.67
N GLN A 790 9.40 11.98 18.37
CA GLN A 790 9.21 13.42 18.56
C GLN A 790 10.13 14.02 19.61
N GLY A 791 10.82 13.19 20.41
CA GLY A 791 11.70 13.62 21.50
C GLY A 791 10.95 14.23 22.69
N ASP A 792 9.70 13.84 22.93
CA ASP A 792 8.83 14.43 23.96
C ASP A 792 8.34 13.44 25.03
N LEU A 793 8.97 12.26 25.11
CA LEU A 793 8.66 11.24 26.11
C LEU A 793 8.73 11.79 27.54
N ARG A 794 7.59 11.78 28.24
CA ARG A 794 7.46 12.17 29.64
C ARG A 794 6.87 11.03 30.44
N VAL A 795 7.67 10.44 31.33
CA VAL A 795 7.19 9.38 32.23
C VAL A 795 6.66 10.01 33.51
N ARG A 796 5.44 9.62 33.89
CA ARG A 796 4.88 9.95 35.20
C ARG A 796 5.47 9.01 36.24
N LEU A 797 6.16 9.59 37.21
CA LEU A 797 6.56 8.91 38.43
C LEU A 797 5.40 9.06 39.42
N THR A 798 4.97 7.97 40.03
CA THR A 798 4.07 8.03 41.18
C THR A 798 4.95 8.31 42.40
N ASP A 799 4.86 9.53 42.94
CA ASP A 799 5.30 9.83 44.29
C ASP A 799 4.24 9.41 45.31
#